data_AF-A0A139TS17-F1
#
_entry.id   AF-A0A139TS17-F1
#
_cell.length_a   1.000
_cell.length_b   1.000
_cell.length_c   1.000
_cell.angle_alpha   90.00
_cell.angle_beta   90.00
_cell.angle_gamma   90.00
#
_symmetry.space_group_name_H-M   'P 1'
#
loop_
_entity.id
_entity.type
_entity.pdbx_description
1 polymer ?
#
loop_
_entity_poly.entity_id
_entity_poly.type
_entity_poly.pdbx_seq_one_letter_code
_entity_poly.pdbx_strand_id
1 'polypeptide(L)'
;MMHSLHYLNRFTKTWCAALAGMMLMAVPAAHASFSVDVHPSGSIPDLPDPAGRAGMIAGTVAEKDGSQSIIAAGGANFPHAAPGAATPEERGPKAYHRDIFKLSNGQWNKVGNLPVPLGYAACASVGKGVVLAGGHNEEGIRQDTLLIRADGSVEKLPPLPRPVTEAAFVGSGDKLYVIGGRDRDEPETALNTVYVLDTSPETASMEWKTLPPFQGPGRILATAAFSDSTLFLVGGCSLSKNAAGETQRTYLSDLIDYDLGSTNPAEWGKTKKERTGPGTPVAAAAGPAPVKENTIILIGGDKRGNSPDPSRPVVQSNDILAYDIVKDKWSRLGEWPAGIATAPAVTRGNEIVTISGETAPGERTPANASATAGYHFEMSTVDYAVLILTIIVLAIIIISAVRNGVRNVSAVTDPNTRPGLWAWVAVIVLWFVVMLNYFDRQLLSALHEPIVRDIPQTEAQFGMVTSVFLLIYALLSPVGGFLADRYSRRLMILCSLVVWSVVTWWTGHAEDYTSLLIARGAMGISEAFYIPAALALITDYHRGSTRSIATGLHMSGIYVGMAIAGFGATMASWTGWRMTFALFGLIGVAYAIVLILFLKDPGKAPADTALARKKDKPGEETVLINVDNDEQAVKVPAAKLSTGAVLSSLLSGRPMWMLLCVVAFAGAGNWFLLTWYPTLLHDQYHLSSAEAGPAATLWSSIAKYIAVLGGAILADMWYKRNTRARALVPGIAFSVSGPLVVLALLPGIFGWDIAVPLVLMLGLVATQGLAQGSLDATLMPVLRSHIDERYSATGYGLLNLTSAGVGALISFFGGWFKDQGIPLTTTLAAAGCLMLFCGLLLLMLPRPRH
;
A
#
# COMPACT_ATOMS: atom_id res chain seq x y z
N MET A 1 6.27 -27.64 -50.03
CA MET A 1 6.74 -27.71 -48.63
C MET A 1 7.37 -26.39 -48.14
N MET A 2 8.23 -25.70 -48.89
CA MET A 2 8.81 -24.40 -48.48
C MET A 2 7.81 -23.21 -48.50
N HIS A 3 6.77 -23.22 -49.35
CA HIS A 3 5.73 -22.18 -49.33
C HIS A 3 4.79 -22.27 -48.11
N SER A 4 4.54 -23.48 -47.62
CA SER A 4 3.68 -23.74 -46.46
C SER A 4 4.34 -23.26 -45.15
N LEU A 5 5.68 -23.37 -45.02
CA LEU A 5 6.43 -22.84 -43.88
C LEU A 5 6.44 -21.31 -43.83
N HIS A 6 6.43 -20.63 -44.98
CA HIS A 6 6.41 -19.17 -45.04
C HIS A 6 5.05 -18.60 -44.60
N TYR A 7 3.96 -19.30 -44.94
CA TYR A 7 2.63 -18.97 -44.43
C TYR A 7 2.51 -19.25 -42.93
N LEU A 8 3.01 -20.39 -42.44
CA LEU A 8 2.99 -20.72 -41.00
C LEU A 8 3.78 -19.71 -40.14
N ASN A 9 4.88 -19.18 -40.67
CA ASN A 9 5.76 -18.21 -39.98
C ASN A 9 5.22 -16.77 -40.05
N ARG A 10 4.40 -16.43 -41.06
CA ARG A 10 3.58 -15.19 -41.04
C ARG A 10 2.39 -15.36 -40.12
N PHE A 11 1.66 -16.48 -40.19
CA PHE A 11 0.51 -16.79 -39.34
C PHE A 11 0.87 -16.74 -37.85
N THR A 12 2.00 -17.31 -37.44
CA THR A 12 2.46 -17.26 -36.04
C THR A 12 2.87 -15.86 -35.58
N LYS A 13 3.39 -14.99 -36.45
CA LYS A 13 3.76 -13.61 -36.09
C LYS A 13 2.55 -12.68 -35.98
N THR A 14 1.58 -12.78 -36.88
CA THR A 14 0.33 -12.03 -36.79
C THR A 14 -0.56 -12.54 -35.66
N TRP A 15 -0.61 -13.85 -35.40
CA TRP A 15 -1.33 -14.38 -34.25
C TRP A 15 -0.62 -14.12 -32.92
N CYS A 16 0.71 -14.10 -32.82
CA CYS A 16 1.38 -13.71 -31.57
C CYS A 16 1.18 -12.21 -31.25
N ALA A 17 1.17 -11.34 -32.27
CA ALA A 17 0.85 -9.93 -32.09
C ALA A 17 -0.65 -9.70 -31.81
N ALA A 18 -1.55 -10.48 -32.42
CA ALA A 18 -2.98 -10.44 -32.15
C ALA A 18 -3.36 -11.09 -30.80
N LEU A 19 -2.64 -12.13 -30.35
CA LEU A 19 -2.76 -12.70 -29.00
C LEU A 19 -2.18 -11.76 -27.95
N ALA A 20 -1.06 -11.08 -28.21
CA ALA A 20 -0.56 -10.02 -27.32
C ALA A 20 -1.51 -8.81 -27.28
N GLY A 21 -2.16 -8.48 -28.39
CA GLY A 21 -3.24 -7.48 -28.47
C GLY A 21 -4.53 -7.92 -27.78
N MET A 22 -4.92 -9.19 -27.88
CA MET A 22 -6.06 -9.78 -27.15
C MET A 22 -5.76 -9.93 -25.65
N MET A 23 -4.50 -10.16 -25.26
CA MET A 23 -4.03 -10.16 -23.86
C MET A 23 -4.08 -8.77 -23.23
N LEU A 24 -3.97 -7.69 -24.00
CA LEU A 24 -4.26 -6.33 -23.57
C LEU A 24 -5.78 -6.03 -23.45
N MET A 25 -6.63 -6.91 -24.00
CA MET A 25 -8.10 -6.78 -23.97
C MET A 25 -8.80 -7.77 -23.02
N ALA A 26 -8.08 -8.75 -22.48
CA ALA A 26 -8.60 -9.65 -21.45
C ALA A 26 -8.41 -9.00 -20.08
N VAL A 27 -9.46 -8.32 -19.63
CA VAL A 27 -9.58 -7.60 -18.35
C VAL A 27 -9.44 -8.59 -17.18
N PRO A 28 -8.43 -8.45 -16.29
CA PRO A 28 -8.58 -8.87 -14.91
C PRO A 28 -9.09 -7.64 -14.16
N ALA A 29 -10.40 -7.53 -13.99
CA ALA A 29 -10.92 -6.71 -12.91
C ALA A 29 -10.65 -7.55 -11.67
N ALA A 30 -9.52 -7.30 -11.00
CA ALA A 30 -9.39 -7.70 -9.61
C ALA A 30 -10.55 -6.98 -8.89
N HIS A 31 -11.61 -7.72 -8.61
CA HIS A 31 -12.73 -7.17 -7.87
C HIS A 31 -12.28 -7.19 -6.42
N ALA A 32 -11.87 -6.03 -5.92
CA ALA A 32 -11.70 -5.86 -4.49
C ALA A 32 -13.11 -5.90 -3.88
N SER A 33 -13.48 -7.04 -3.30
CA SER A 33 -14.73 -7.15 -2.55
C SER A 33 -14.40 -6.94 -1.09
N PHE A 34 -15.06 -5.96 -0.49
CA PHE A 34 -15.08 -5.85 0.97
C PHE A 34 -15.97 -6.96 1.52
N SER A 35 -15.42 -7.81 2.39
CA SER A 35 -16.17 -8.86 3.07
C SER A 35 -15.99 -8.77 4.58
N VAL A 36 -16.93 -9.39 5.28
CA VAL A 36 -16.86 -9.62 6.73
C VAL A 36 -16.90 -11.13 6.91
N ASP A 37 -15.74 -11.69 7.21
CA ASP A 37 -15.54 -13.12 7.40
C ASP A 37 -15.84 -13.47 8.86
N VAL A 38 -17.06 -13.92 9.10
CA VAL A 38 -17.52 -14.35 10.42
C VAL A 38 -16.80 -15.62 10.84
N HIS A 39 -16.16 -15.58 12.01
CA HIS A 39 -15.47 -16.74 12.54
C HIS A 39 -16.48 -17.80 13.05
N PRO A 40 -16.10 -19.09 13.07
CA PRO A 40 -16.96 -20.14 13.61
C PRO A 40 -17.40 -19.83 15.05
N SER A 41 -18.64 -20.23 15.38
CA SER A 41 -19.18 -20.12 16.73
C SER A 41 -18.25 -20.79 17.75
N GLY A 42 -18.03 -20.13 18.90
CA GLY A 42 -17.12 -20.60 19.95
C GLY A 42 -15.63 -20.23 19.73
N SER A 43 -15.31 -19.49 18.66
CA SER A 43 -13.97 -18.89 18.47
C SER A 43 -13.59 -17.91 19.58
N ILE A 44 -14.58 -17.20 20.11
CA ILE A 44 -14.48 -16.40 21.34
C ILE A 44 -15.35 -17.05 22.40
N PRO A 45 -14.85 -17.23 23.64
CA PRO A 45 -15.64 -17.82 24.70
C PRO A 45 -16.86 -16.96 25.04
N ASP A 46 -17.96 -17.62 25.38
CA ASP A 46 -19.17 -16.97 25.88
C ASP A 46 -18.88 -16.10 27.13
N LEU A 47 -19.68 -15.07 27.32
CA LEU A 47 -19.66 -14.28 28.54
C LEU A 47 -19.83 -15.22 29.75
N PRO A 48 -19.08 -15.04 30.85
CA PRO A 48 -19.16 -15.89 32.04
C PRO A 48 -20.41 -15.57 32.89
N ASP A 49 -21.57 -15.55 32.24
CA ASP A 49 -22.92 -15.42 32.78
C ASP A 49 -23.87 -16.20 31.87
N PRO A 50 -24.28 -17.43 32.23
CA PRO A 50 -25.06 -18.30 31.34
C PRO A 50 -26.39 -17.71 30.85
N ALA A 51 -26.97 -16.76 31.60
CA ALA A 51 -28.20 -16.09 31.17
C ALA A 51 -27.93 -15.02 30.10
N GLY A 52 -26.70 -14.52 29.99
CA GLY A 52 -26.37 -13.38 29.15
C GLY A 52 -26.89 -12.06 29.69
N ARG A 53 -26.50 -10.95 29.02
CA ARG A 53 -26.84 -9.58 29.41
C ARG A 53 -27.04 -8.68 28.18
N ALA A 54 -28.01 -7.80 28.26
CA ALA A 54 -28.23 -6.75 27.26
C ALA A 54 -27.71 -5.41 27.78
N GLY A 55 -27.34 -4.51 26.85
CA GLY A 55 -26.89 -3.17 27.20
C GLY A 55 -25.62 -3.17 28.04
N MET A 56 -24.71 -4.11 27.79
CA MET A 56 -23.40 -4.11 28.43
C MET A 56 -22.55 -2.93 27.95
N ILE A 57 -21.64 -2.50 28.81
CA ILE A 57 -20.51 -1.63 28.44
C ILE A 57 -19.41 -2.55 27.89
N ALA A 58 -18.85 -2.25 26.74
CA ALA A 58 -17.65 -2.94 26.28
C ALA A 58 -16.69 -2.04 25.50
N GLY A 59 -15.41 -2.35 25.58
CA GLY A 59 -14.35 -1.62 24.86
C GLY A 59 -13.01 -2.33 24.96
N THR A 60 -12.03 -1.86 24.19
CA THR A 60 -10.66 -2.35 24.25
C THR A 60 -9.83 -1.53 25.23
N VAL A 61 -8.85 -2.18 25.85
CA VAL A 61 -7.82 -1.55 26.67
C VAL A 61 -6.46 -2.04 26.21
N ALA A 62 -5.49 -1.12 26.14
CA ALA A 62 -4.11 -1.47 25.87
C ALA A 62 -3.47 -2.04 27.14
N GLU A 63 -2.81 -3.19 26.99
CA GLU A 63 -2.00 -3.80 28.03
C GLU A 63 -0.57 -3.23 28.03
N LYS A 64 0.16 -3.45 29.13
CA LYS A 64 1.56 -3.00 29.25
C LYS A 64 2.50 -3.63 28.23
N ASP A 65 2.16 -4.80 27.71
CA ASP A 65 2.93 -5.52 26.69
C ASP A 65 2.54 -5.10 25.25
N GLY A 66 1.65 -4.12 25.10
CA GLY A 66 1.16 -3.64 23.80
C GLY A 66 0.02 -4.47 23.21
N SER A 67 -0.39 -5.58 23.85
CA SER A 67 -1.59 -6.33 23.45
C SER A 67 -2.87 -5.57 23.80
N GLN A 68 -3.99 -5.96 23.19
CA GLN A 68 -5.31 -5.40 23.51
C GLN A 68 -6.20 -6.45 24.16
N SER A 69 -6.73 -6.13 25.34
CA SER A 69 -7.80 -6.91 25.98
C SER A 69 -9.15 -6.24 25.74
N ILE A 70 -10.22 -7.02 25.89
CA ILE A 70 -11.59 -6.50 25.87
C ILE A 70 -12.10 -6.42 27.31
N ILE A 71 -12.64 -5.29 27.71
CA ILE A 71 -13.41 -5.11 28.94
C ILE A 71 -14.88 -5.20 28.60
N ALA A 72 -15.63 -5.95 29.41
CA ALA A 72 -17.10 -6.00 29.37
C ALA A 72 -17.63 -5.80 30.79
N ALA A 73 -18.55 -4.84 30.98
CA ALA A 73 -19.02 -4.46 32.30
C ALA A 73 -20.54 -4.23 32.35
N GLY A 74 -21.11 -4.49 33.52
CA GLY A 74 -22.52 -4.23 33.81
C GLY A 74 -23.48 -5.04 32.96
N GLY A 75 -24.52 -4.39 32.44
CA GLY A 75 -25.60 -4.99 31.66
C GLY A 75 -26.80 -5.40 32.51
N ALA A 76 -27.86 -5.84 31.84
CA ALA A 76 -29.11 -6.22 32.48
C ALA A 76 -29.72 -7.50 31.90
N ASN A 77 -30.37 -8.28 32.76
CA ASN A 77 -31.10 -9.50 32.38
C ASN A 77 -32.35 -9.72 33.26
N PHE A 78 -33.04 -10.84 33.02
CA PHE A 78 -34.25 -11.25 33.74
C PHE A 78 -34.01 -12.61 34.41
N PRO A 79 -33.34 -12.64 35.57
CA PRO A 79 -32.85 -13.90 36.17
C PRO A 79 -33.96 -14.84 36.64
N HIS A 80 -35.19 -14.32 36.79
CA HIS A 80 -36.36 -15.07 37.24
C HIS A 80 -37.38 -15.34 36.13
N ALA A 81 -37.08 -14.94 34.88
CA ALA A 81 -37.98 -15.19 33.76
C ALA A 81 -38.03 -16.70 33.46
N ALA A 82 -39.24 -17.23 33.32
CA ALA A 82 -39.41 -18.59 32.78
C ALA A 82 -38.97 -18.64 31.31
N PRO A 83 -38.45 -19.77 30.81
CA PRO A 83 -38.15 -19.93 29.39
C PRO A 83 -39.36 -19.60 28.51
N GLY A 84 -39.19 -18.68 27.55
CA GLY A 84 -40.25 -18.24 26.65
C GLY A 84 -41.18 -17.13 27.18
N ALA A 85 -40.83 -16.47 28.29
CA ALA A 85 -41.60 -15.35 28.84
C ALA A 85 -41.71 -14.16 27.85
N ALA A 86 -42.91 -13.94 27.33
CA ALA A 86 -43.18 -12.99 26.25
C ALA A 86 -43.58 -11.61 26.78
N THR A 87 -44.22 -11.53 27.94
CA THR A 87 -44.73 -10.28 28.53
C THR A 87 -43.81 -9.72 29.62
N PRO A 88 -43.80 -8.39 29.86
CA PRO A 88 -43.07 -7.81 31.00
C PRO A 88 -43.42 -8.45 32.35
N GLU A 89 -44.68 -8.81 32.56
CA GLU A 89 -45.17 -9.45 33.78
C GLU A 89 -44.60 -10.86 33.95
N GLU A 90 -44.54 -11.65 32.88
CA GLU A 90 -43.96 -13.01 32.89
C GLU A 90 -42.44 -13.02 33.12
N ARG A 91 -41.74 -11.98 32.69
CA ARG A 91 -40.28 -11.87 32.84
C ARG A 91 -39.86 -11.48 34.25
N GLY A 92 -40.76 -10.86 35.01
CA GLY A 92 -40.45 -10.31 36.33
C GLY A 92 -39.52 -9.08 36.26
N PRO A 93 -39.00 -8.63 37.42
CA PRO A 93 -38.17 -7.42 37.48
C PRO A 93 -36.84 -7.61 36.75
N LYS A 94 -36.42 -6.55 36.04
CA LYS A 94 -35.11 -6.51 35.37
C LYS A 94 -34.02 -6.33 36.41
N ALA A 95 -33.02 -7.21 36.40
CA ALA A 95 -31.85 -7.11 37.27
C ALA A 95 -30.68 -6.46 36.53
N TYR A 96 -29.97 -5.57 37.23
CA TYR A 96 -28.79 -4.88 36.71
C TYR A 96 -27.52 -5.42 37.40
N HIS A 97 -26.42 -5.46 36.66
CA HIS A 97 -25.19 -6.09 37.13
C HIS A 97 -24.07 -5.08 37.33
N ARG A 98 -23.11 -5.45 38.17
CA ARG A 98 -21.92 -4.64 38.48
C ARG A 98 -20.61 -5.25 38.00
N ASP A 99 -20.59 -6.52 37.59
CA ASP A 99 -19.33 -7.20 37.30
C ASP A 99 -18.55 -6.54 36.16
N ILE A 100 -17.23 -6.55 36.27
CA ILE A 100 -16.30 -6.16 35.20
C ILE A 100 -15.50 -7.41 34.82
N PHE A 101 -15.65 -7.84 33.59
CA PHE A 101 -14.93 -8.94 32.98
C PHE A 101 -13.88 -8.42 32.01
N LYS A 102 -12.75 -9.11 31.94
CA LYS A 102 -11.65 -8.86 31.01
C LYS A 102 -11.39 -10.13 30.21
N LEU A 103 -11.45 -10.02 28.89
CA LEU A 103 -11.03 -11.05 27.96
C LEU A 103 -9.57 -10.78 27.59
N SER A 104 -8.68 -11.63 28.09
CA SER A 104 -7.24 -11.60 27.81
C SER A 104 -6.76 -13.02 27.55
N ASN A 105 -5.88 -13.23 26.56
CA ASN A 105 -5.36 -14.54 26.19
C ASN A 105 -6.46 -15.60 25.91
N GLY A 106 -7.57 -15.16 25.31
CA GLY A 106 -8.69 -16.04 24.95
C GLY A 106 -9.55 -16.52 26.13
N GLN A 107 -9.41 -15.93 27.33
CA GLN A 107 -10.20 -16.30 28.51
C GLN A 107 -10.78 -15.09 29.23
N TRP A 108 -12.03 -15.22 29.69
CA TRP A 108 -12.70 -14.24 30.53
C TRP A 108 -12.26 -14.38 31.98
N ASN A 109 -11.87 -13.25 32.58
CA ASN A 109 -11.57 -13.14 34.00
C ASN A 109 -12.38 -12.00 34.61
N LYS A 110 -12.98 -12.21 35.79
CA LYS A 110 -13.58 -11.11 36.55
C LYS A 110 -12.47 -10.29 37.21
N VAL A 111 -12.37 -9.01 36.87
CA VAL A 111 -11.29 -8.11 37.31
C VAL A 111 -11.76 -7.03 38.28
N GLY A 112 -13.05 -6.77 38.37
CA GLY A 112 -13.57 -5.72 39.25
C GLY A 112 -15.09 -5.66 39.31
N ASN A 113 -15.61 -4.59 39.91
CA ASN A 113 -17.02 -4.26 39.90
C ASN A 113 -17.22 -2.75 39.70
N LEU A 114 -18.27 -2.37 38.99
CA LEU A 114 -18.80 -1.03 38.96
C LEU A 114 -19.27 -0.61 40.37
N PRO A 115 -19.19 0.69 40.72
CA PRO A 115 -19.66 1.19 42.01
C PRO A 115 -21.16 0.94 42.25
N VAL A 116 -21.95 0.93 41.17
CA VAL A 116 -23.39 0.65 41.17
C VAL A 116 -23.72 -0.32 40.03
N PRO A 117 -24.73 -1.18 40.18
CA PRO A 117 -25.23 -1.97 39.05
C PRO A 117 -25.80 -1.04 37.97
N LEU A 118 -25.54 -1.33 36.69
CA LEU A 118 -25.86 -0.43 35.58
C LEU A 118 -25.90 -1.17 34.24
N GLY A 119 -26.80 -0.76 33.34
CA GLY A 119 -26.79 -1.16 31.93
C GLY A 119 -27.23 -0.01 31.01
N TYR A 120 -27.13 -0.21 29.69
CA TYR A 120 -27.53 0.73 28.65
C TYR A 120 -26.84 2.10 28.72
N ALA A 121 -25.62 2.14 29.27
CA ALA A 121 -24.77 3.33 29.27
C ALA A 121 -24.08 3.52 27.92
N ALA A 122 -23.82 4.78 27.55
CA ALA A 122 -22.93 5.08 26.45
C ALA A 122 -21.49 4.69 26.84
N CYS A 123 -20.68 4.18 25.92
CA CYS A 123 -19.30 3.83 26.25
C CYS A 123 -18.30 3.95 25.11
N ALA A 124 -17.02 4.14 25.40
CA ALA A 124 -15.98 4.10 24.39
C ALA A 124 -14.64 3.73 24.98
N SER A 125 -13.82 3.06 24.18
CA SER A 125 -12.38 2.91 24.43
C SER A 125 -11.71 4.26 24.20
N VAL A 126 -10.90 4.70 25.16
CA VAL A 126 -10.03 5.89 25.10
C VAL A 126 -8.61 5.50 25.52
N GLY A 127 -7.60 6.35 25.32
CA GLY A 127 -6.20 6.00 25.61
C GLY A 127 -5.93 5.53 27.06
N LYS A 128 -6.79 5.92 28.00
CA LYS A 128 -6.67 5.60 29.43
C LYS A 128 -7.48 4.37 29.89
N GLY A 129 -8.37 3.81 29.07
CA GLY A 129 -9.27 2.73 29.45
C GLY A 129 -10.61 2.75 28.71
N VAL A 130 -11.67 2.19 29.31
CA VAL A 130 -13.05 2.26 28.78
C VAL A 130 -13.85 3.26 29.61
N VAL A 131 -14.33 4.32 28.97
CA VAL A 131 -15.25 5.27 29.61
C VAL A 131 -16.67 4.81 29.39
N LEU A 132 -17.50 4.92 30.43
CA LEU A 132 -18.95 4.82 30.34
C LEU A 132 -19.61 6.10 30.88
N ALA A 133 -20.74 6.47 30.29
CA ALA A 133 -21.50 7.66 30.65
C ALA A 133 -23.01 7.37 30.63
N GLY A 134 -23.68 7.70 31.73
CA GLY A 134 -25.11 7.52 31.90
C GLY A 134 -25.52 6.09 32.19
N GLY A 135 -26.63 5.64 31.60
CA GLY A 135 -27.22 4.32 31.75
C GLY A 135 -28.42 4.30 32.70
N HIS A 136 -28.92 3.10 32.99
CA HIS A 136 -30.10 2.86 33.80
C HIS A 136 -29.83 1.75 34.82
N ASN A 137 -30.39 1.90 36.02
CA ASN A 137 -30.41 0.87 37.05
C ASN A 137 -31.74 0.86 37.82
N GLU A 138 -31.81 0.18 38.97
CA GLU A 138 -33.03 0.11 39.79
C GLU A 138 -33.46 1.47 40.38
N GLU A 139 -32.53 2.42 40.53
CA GLU A 139 -32.79 3.78 41.02
C GLU A 139 -33.21 4.74 39.89
N GLY A 140 -33.22 4.29 38.64
CA GLY A 140 -33.58 5.06 37.45
C GLY A 140 -32.40 5.39 36.54
N ILE A 141 -32.55 6.45 35.75
CA ILE A 141 -31.55 6.89 34.76
C ILE A 141 -30.44 7.67 35.46
N ARG A 142 -29.19 7.38 35.07
CA ARG A 142 -27.99 7.89 35.72
C ARG A 142 -27.32 8.98 34.89
N GLN A 143 -26.59 9.84 35.59
CA GLN A 143 -25.67 10.83 35.02
C GLN A 143 -24.19 10.48 35.29
N ASP A 144 -23.95 9.37 35.97
CA ASP A 144 -22.61 8.93 36.35
C ASP A 144 -21.72 8.74 35.11
N THR A 145 -20.47 9.19 35.20
CA THR A 145 -19.44 8.92 34.19
C THR A 145 -18.26 8.27 34.89
N LEU A 146 -17.83 7.12 34.38
CA LEU A 146 -16.78 6.30 35.00
C LEU A 146 -15.74 5.90 33.95
N LEU A 147 -14.48 5.80 34.37
CA LEU A 147 -13.38 5.26 33.59
C LEU A 147 -12.96 3.92 34.20
N ILE A 148 -13.09 2.85 33.42
CA ILE A 148 -12.60 1.52 33.76
C ILE A 148 -11.18 1.37 33.19
N ARG A 149 -10.21 1.13 34.06
CA ARG A 149 -8.81 0.89 33.69
C ARG A 149 -8.58 -0.57 33.32
N ALA A 150 -7.44 -0.86 32.69
CA ALA A 150 -7.08 -2.21 32.25
C ALA A 150 -6.94 -3.25 33.38
N ASP A 151 -6.72 -2.80 34.63
CA ASP A 151 -6.67 -3.63 35.83
C ASP A 151 -8.05 -3.85 36.48
N GLY A 152 -9.11 -3.28 35.90
CA GLY A 152 -10.48 -3.35 36.43
C GLY A 152 -10.80 -2.30 37.49
N SER A 153 -9.85 -1.42 37.85
CA SER A 153 -10.12 -0.29 38.73
C SER A 153 -11.03 0.73 38.05
N VAL A 154 -11.88 1.39 38.84
CA VAL A 154 -12.88 2.34 38.35
C VAL A 154 -12.64 3.71 38.96
N GLU A 155 -12.51 4.70 38.09
CA GLU A 155 -12.32 6.10 38.44
C GLU A 155 -13.59 6.90 38.10
N LYS A 156 -14.00 7.82 38.98
CA LYS A 156 -15.11 8.73 38.69
C LYS A 156 -14.64 9.88 37.82
N LEU A 157 -15.36 10.13 36.75
CA LEU A 157 -15.20 11.30 35.89
C LEU A 157 -16.32 12.32 36.15
N PRO A 158 -16.22 13.55 35.63
CA PRO A 158 -17.30 14.53 35.70
C PRO A 158 -18.62 13.94 35.18
N PRO A 159 -19.74 14.12 35.89
CA PRO A 159 -21.03 13.56 35.48
C PRO A 159 -21.53 14.23 34.20
N LEU A 160 -22.36 13.51 33.45
CA LEU A 160 -23.07 14.06 32.30
C LEU A 160 -23.90 15.29 32.72
N PRO A 161 -24.09 16.28 31.82
CA PRO A 161 -24.92 17.44 32.12
C PRO A 161 -26.38 17.11 32.49
N ARG A 162 -26.88 15.95 32.05
CA ARG A 162 -28.19 15.39 32.40
C ARG A 162 -28.12 13.86 32.45
N PRO A 163 -29.03 13.20 33.19
CA PRO A 163 -29.18 11.76 33.10
C PRO A 163 -29.52 11.33 31.67
N VAL A 164 -28.87 10.28 31.16
CA VAL A 164 -29.08 9.76 29.80
C VAL A 164 -28.96 8.24 29.80
N THR A 165 -29.89 7.54 29.16
CA THR A 165 -29.78 6.11 28.84
C THR A 165 -30.16 5.84 27.38
N GLU A 166 -29.77 4.66 26.86
CA GLU A 166 -30.11 4.21 25.50
C GLU A 166 -29.64 5.19 24.40
N ALA A 167 -28.61 5.99 24.71
CA ALA A 167 -27.98 6.88 23.73
C ALA A 167 -27.11 6.09 22.75
N ALA A 168 -26.98 6.62 21.54
CA ALA A 168 -25.92 6.21 20.65
C ALA A 168 -24.59 6.79 21.15
N PHE A 169 -23.50 6.12 20.82
CA PHE A 169 -22.19 6.53 21.29
C PHE A 169 -21.09 6.10 20.35
N VAL A 170 -20.00 6.85 20.34
CA VAL A 170 -18.80 6.51 19.57
C VAL A 170 -17.56 7.15 20.19
N GLY A 171 -16.43 6.45 20.11
CA GLY A 171 -15.12 6.96 20.51
C GLY A 171 -14.30 7.42 19.31
N SER A 172 -13.50 8.48 19.49
CA SER A 172 -12.49 8.91 18.53
C SER A 172 -11.26 9.43 19.27
N GLY A 173 -10.19 8.65 19.26
CA GLY A 173 -9.00 8.91 20.09
C GLY A 173 -9.37 8.98 21.57
N ASP A 174 -9.08 10.11 22.22
CA ASP A 174 -9.40 10.36 23.63
C ASP A 174 -10.78 11.01 23.84
N LYS A 175 -11.64 11.06 22.82
CA LYS A 175 -12.97 11.67 22.91
C LYS A 175 -14.07 10.61 22.93
N LEU A 176 -15.03 10.78 23.84
CA LEU A 176 -16.30 10.05 23.86
C LEU A 176 -17.44 10.98 23.44
N TYR A 177 -18.23 10.54 22.47
CA TYR A 177 -19.47 11.21 22.06
C TYR A 177 -20.68 10.44 22.57
N VAL A 178 -21.62 11.15 23.21
CA VAL A 178 -22.91 10.63 23.69
C VAL A 178 -24.03 11.37 22.95
N ILE A 179 -24.88 10.62 22.26
CA ILE A 179 -25.73 11.15 21.19
C ILE A 179 -27.17 10.66 21.39
N GLY A 180 -28.08 11.60 21.62
CA GLY A 180 -29.49 11.31 21.87
C GLY A 180 -29.73 10.57 23.19
N GLY A 181 -30.61 9.57 23.16
CA GLY A 181 -31.06 8.84 24.36
C GLY A 181 -32.32 9.43 24.99
N ARG A 182 -32.60 9.04 26.23
CA ARG A 182 -33.72 9.56 27.04
C ARG A 182 -33.26 9.90 28.46
N ASP A 183 -33.89 10.90 29.07
CA ASP A 183 -33.55 11.44 30.40
C ASP A 183 -34.50 11.02 31.52
N ARG A 184 -35.62 10.38 31.17
CA ARG A 184 -36.64 9.85 32.09
C ARG A 184 -37.29 8.57 31.53
N ASP A 185 -38.09 7.89 32.33
CA ASP A 185 -38.72 6.62 31.92
C ASP A 185 -39.84 6.77 30.92
N GLU A 186 -40.64 7.82 31.09
CA GLU A 186 -41.71 8.16 30.15
C GLU A 186 -41.48 9.55 29.55
N PRO A 187 -40.49 9.70 28.67
CA PRO A 187 -40.22 10.98 28.03
C PRO A 187 -41.33 11.28 27.02
N GLU A 188 -41.62 12.57 26.84
CA GLU A 188 -42.49 13.03 25.75
C GLU A 188 -41.81 12.85 24.39
N THR A 189 -40.50 13.12 24.33
CA THR A 189 -39.65 12.98 23.14
C THR A 189 -38.26 12.46 23.52
N ALA A 190 -37.59 11.78 22.60
CA ALA A 190 -36.19 11.41 22.78
C ALA A 190 -35.28 12.64 22.61
N LEU A 191 -34.08 12.57 23.17
CA LEU A 191 -33.09 13.64 23.09
C LEU A 191 -32.46 13.69 21.69
N ASN A 192 -32.13 14.91 21.25
CA ASN A 192 -31.27 15.16 20.08
C ASN A 192 -29.93 15.80 20.46
N THR A 193 -29.59 15.74 21.74
CA THR A 193 -28.37 16.34 22.30
C THR A 193 -27.13 15.55 21.91
N VAL A 194 -26.03 16.25 21.72
CA VAL A 194 -24.72 15.65 21.50
C VAL A 194 -23.77 16.19 22.57
N TYR A 195 -23.25 15.30 23.40
CA TYR A 195 -22.25 15.61 24.40
C TYR A 195 -20.90 15.02 24.00
N VAL A 196 -19.82 15.75 24.24
CA VAL A 196 -18.46 15.23 24.08
C VAL A 196 -17.67 15.41 25.37
N LEU A 197 -16.92 14.38 25.73
CA LEU A 197 -15.91 14.42 26.79
C LEU A 197 -14.54 14.17 26.17
N ASP A 198 -13.61 15.08 26.40
CA ASP A 198 -12.20 14.91 26.07
C ASP A 198 -11.46 14.37 27.29
N THR A 199 -10.88 13.19 27.16
CA THR A 199 -10.21 12.47 28.25
C THR A 199 -8.70 12.62 28.24
N SER A 200 -8.14 13.41 27.31
CA SER A 200 -6.71 13.71 27.28
C SER A 200 -6.22 14.45 28.54
N PRO A 201 -6.93 15.46 29.11
CA PRO A 201 -6.48 16.18 30.30
C PRO A 201 -6.50 15.32 31.57
N GLU A 202 -6.02 15.85 32.68
CA GLU A 202 -6.22 15.20 33.99
C GLU A 202 -7.69 15.25 34.41
N THR A 203 -8.15 14.27 35.18
CA THR A 203 -9.56 14.09 35.56
C THR A 203 -10.19 15.35 36.18
N ALA A 204 -9.42 16.09 36.98
CA ALA A 204 -9.88 17.34 37.60
C ALA A 204 -10.15 18.49 36.61
N SER A 205 -9.62 18.39 35.39
CA SER A 205 -9.74 19.39 34.32
C SER A 205 -10.63 18.94 33.15
N MET A 206 -11.18 17.72 33.23
CA MET A 206 -12.13 17.23 32.23
C MET A 206 -13.46 17.94 32.40
N GLU A 207 -14.09 18.29 31.29
CA GLU A 207 -15.42 18.91 31.28
C GLU A 207 -16.23 18.42 30.08
N TRP A 208 -17.51 18.15 30.31
CA TRP A 208 -18.45 17.85 29.24
C TRP A 208 -18.77 19.10 28.43
N LYS A 209 -18.67 18.99 27.11
CA LYS A 209 -19.10 20.04 26.18
C LYS A 209 -20.37 19.61 25.46
N THR A 210 -21.35 20.50 25.45
CA THR A 210 -22.57 20.35 24.66
C THR A 210 -22.32 20.89 23.26
N LEU A 211 -22.48 20.04 22.25
CA LEU A 211 -22.41 20.42 20.84
C LEU A 211 -23.80 20.82 20.35
N PRO A 212 -23.93 21.50 19.19
CA PRO A 212 -25.22 21.73 18.55
C PRO A 212 -26.00 20.41 18.41
N PRO A 213 -27.33 20.40 18.63
CA PRO A 213 -28.12 19.20 18.46
C PRO A 213 -28.05 18.70 17.01
N PHE A 214 -28.11 17.40 16.81
CA PHE A 214 -28.20 16.85 15.45
C PHE A 214 -29.57 17.17 14.84
N GLN A 215 -29.62 17.28 13.51
CA GLN A 215 -30.85 17.61 12.79
C GLN A 215 -31.84 16.44 12.79
N GLY A 216 -33.13 16.72 12.83
CA GLY A 216 -34.18 15.69 12.85
C GLY A 216 -34.67 15.33 14.26
N PRO A 217 -35.53 14.29 14.37
CA PRO A 217 -36.12 13.90 15.64
C PRO A 217 -35.07 13.31 16.57
N GLY A 218 -35.20 13.56 17.87
CA GLY A 218 -34.39 12.87 18.87
C GLY A 218 -34.59 11.35 18.81
N ARG A 219 -33.58 10.59 19.22
CA ARG A 219 -33.59 9.13 19.06
C ARG A 219 -32.93 8.38 20.22
N ILE A 220 -33.51 7.23 20.56
CA ILE A 220 -32.93 6.20 21.43
C ILE A 220 -32.47 5.00 20.58
N LEU A 221 -31.54 4.21 21.11
CA LEU A 221 -31.10 2.93 20.53
C LEU A 221 -30.64 3.07 19.07
N ALA A 222 -30.10 4.22 18.68
CA ALA A 222 -29.44 4.38 17.40
C ALA A 222 -28.01 3.86 17.48
N THR A 223 -27.42 3.55 16.33
CA THR A 223 -26.01 3.14 16.26
C THR A 223 -25.20 4.30 15.71
N ALA A 224 -24.11 4.65 16.38
CA ALA A 224 -23.20 5.69 15.92
C ALA A 224 -21.89 5.09 15.38
N ALA A 225 -21.32 5.77 14.39
CA ALA A 225 -20.00 5.49 13.82
C ALA A 225 -19.23 6.79 13.66
N PHE A 226 -17.90 6.71 13.57
CA PHE A 226 -17.04 7.88 13.38
C PHE A 226 -16.00 7.56 12.31
N SER A 227 -15.90 8.40 11.29
CA SER A 227 -14.89 8.28 10.24
C SER A 227 -14.34 9.66 9.89
N ASP A 228 -13.02 9.78 9.87
CA ASP A 228 -12.26 11.02 9.65
C ASP A 228 -12.67 12.17 10.60
N SER A 229 -13.59 13.02 10.16
CA SER A 229 -14.15 14.13 10.95
C SER A 229 -15.66 14.08 11.06
N THR A 230 -16.29 12.99 10.62
CA THR A 230 -17.74 12.90 10.46
C THR A 230 -18.30 11.83 11.39
N LEU A 231 -19.26 12.24 12.20
CA LEU A 231 -20.06 11.35 13.03
C LEU A 231 -21.27 10.89 12.23
N PHE A 232 -21.53 9.59 12.22
CA PHE A 232 -22.66 8.98 11.55
C PHE A 232 -23.62 8.42 12.58
N LEU A 233 -24.92 8.60 12.36
CA LEU A 233 -25.98 8.13 13.23
C LEU A 233 -27.00 7.36 12.39
N VAL A 234 -27.09 6.05 12.63
CA VAL A 234 -27.88 5.10 11.85
C VAL A 234 -29.13 4.71 12.64
N GLY A 235 -30.31 4.92 12.06
CA GLY A 235 -31.58 4.39 12.56
C GLY A 235 -31.92 4.79 14.00
N GLY A 236 -32.40 3.85 14.80
CA GLY A 236 -32.90 4.06 16.16
C GLY A 236 -34.42 4.26 16.22
N CYS A 237 -34.91 4.73 17.37
CA CYS A 237 -36.32 5.04 17.56
C CYS A 237 -36.50 6.48 18.04
N SER A 238 -37.37 7.25 17.40
CA SER A 238 -37.92 8.46 18.01
C SER A 238 -39.07 8.11 18.95
N LEU A 239 -39.35 9.00 19.91
CA LEU A 239 -40.38 8.83 20.93
C LEU A 239 -41.44 9.92 20.80
N SER A 240 -42.70 9.54 21.00
CA SER A 240 -43.85 10.43 21.10
C SER A 240 -44.87 9.87 22.09
N LYS A 241 -45.83 10.69 22.54
CA LYS A 241 -47.00 10.20 23.31
C LYS A 241 -48.12 9.78 22.36
N ASN A 242 -48.67 8.59 22.57
CA ASN A 242 -49.88 8.13 21.87
C ASN A 242 -51.14 8.80 22.47
N ALA A 243 -52.30 8.54 21.87
CA ALA A 243 -53.59 9.08 22.34
C ALA A 243 -53.97 8.65 23.76
N ALA A 244 -53.37 7.57 24.29
CA ALA A 244 -53.55 7.08 25.65
C ALA A 244 -52.54 7.66 26.66
N GLY A 245 -51.61 8.52 26.22
CA GLY A 245 -50.57 9.09 27.08
C GLY A 245 -49.39 8.16 27.35
N GLU A 246 -49.29 7.03 26.65
CA GLU A 246 -48.16 6.10 26.74
C GLU A 246 -47.07 6.49 25.72
N THR A 247 -45.82 6.16 26.02
CA THR A 247 -44.70 6.44 25.13
C THR A 247 -44.69 5.44 23.96
N GLN A 248 -44.88 5.95 22.75
CA GLN A 248 -44.83 5.21 21.49
C GLN A 248 -43.46 5.39 20.81
N ARG A 249 -42.96 4.31 20.21
CA ARG A 249 -41.71 4.30 19.44
C ARG A 249 -42.00 4.37 17.94
N THR A 250 -41.28 5.23 17.25
CA THR A 250 -41.22 5.23 15.78
C THR A 250 -39.81 4.83 15.35
N TYR A 251 -39.68 3.68 14.70
CA TYR A 251 -38.42 3.16 14.16
C TYR A 251 -38.00 3.94 12.92
N LEU A 252 -36.72 4.30 12.89
CA LEU A 252 -36.12 5.15 11.87
C LEU A 252 -35.22 4.32 10.95
N SER A 253 -35.18 4.68 9.67
CA SER A 253 -34.37 4.05 8.63
C SER A 253 -33.40 5.03 7.97
N ASP A 254 -33.17 6.18 8.58
CA ASP A 254 -32.30 7.25 8.10
C ASP A 254 -30.84 7.04 8.52
N LEU A 255 -29.95 7.74 7.82
CA LEU A 255 -28.55 7.90 8.18
C LEU A 255 -28.26 9.39 8.24
N ILE A 256 -27.86 9.88 9.41
CA ILE A 256 -27.46 11.27 9.60
C ILE A 256 -25.95 11.35 9.65
N ASP A 257 -25.37 12.24 8.85
CA ASP A 257 -23.98 12.65 9.00
C ASP A 257 -23.89 13.99 9.75
N TYR A 258 -22.89 14.10 10.63
CA TYR A 258 -22.68 15.23 11.51
C TYR A 258 -21.19 15.58 11.46
N ASP A 259 -20.83 16.59 10.65
CA ASP A 259 -19.44 16.99 10.45
C ASP A 259 -18.89 17.77 11.64
N LEU A 260 -17.74 17.34 12.13
CA LEU A 260 -16.97 17.91 13.24
C LEU A 260 -15.64 18.53 12.77
N GLY A 261 -15.39 18.57 11.45
CA GLY A 261 -14.14 19.07 10.87
C GLY A 261 -13.93 20.58 10.93
N SER A 262 -14.98 21.37 11.20
CA SER A 262 -14.86 22.83 11.30
C SER A 262 -14.22 23.25 12.63
N THR A 263 -13.30 24.21 12.57
CA THR A 263 -12.74 24.88 13.75
C THR A 263 -13.72 25.88 14.38
N ASN A 264 -14.84 26.16 13.73
CA ASN A 264 -15.91 27.00 14.26
C ASN A 264 -17.06 26.13 14.81
N PRO A 265 -17.29 26.11 16.14
CA PRO A 265 -18.36 25.32 16.75
C PRO A 265 -19.78 25.63 16.23
N ALA A 266 -20.01 26.84 15.71
CA ALA A 266 -21.30 27.21 15.11
C ALA A 266 -21.56 26.51 13.77
N GLU A 267 -20.54 25.87 13.19
CA GLU A 267 -20.64 25.11 11.94
C GLU A 267 -20.66 23.59 12.14
N TRP A 268 -20.56 23.13 13.38
CA TRP A 268 -20.70 21.71 13.70
C TRP A 268 -22.11 21.23 13.36
N GLY A 269 -22.20 20.01 12.83
CA GLY A 269 -23.47 19.42 12.45
C GLY A 269 -24.06 19.96 11.13
N LYS A 270 -23.28 20.70 10.33
CA LYS A 270 -23.62 20.95 8.94
C LYS A 270 -23.45 19.66 8.13
N THR A 271 -24.56 19.17 7.60
CA THR A 271 -24.60 18.01 6.68
C THR A 271 -23.81 18.32 5.41
N LYS A 272 -22.86 17.47 5.04
CA LYS A 272 -22.10 17.61 3.78
C LYS A 272 -22.94 17.20 2.57
N LYS A 273 -23.79 16.18 2.74
CA LYS A 273 -24.64 15.60 1.70
C LYS A 273 -25.78 14.82 2.36
N GLU A 274 -26.97 14.84 1.76
CA GLU A 274 -28.02 13.91 2.14
C GLU A 274 -27.58 12.46 1.84
N ARG A 275 -27.61 11.59 2.86
CA ARG A 275 -27.09 10.21 2.78
C ARG A 275 -28.23 9.20 2.67
N THR A 276 -27.96 8.11 1.97
CA THR A 276 -28.92 7.01 1.88
C THR A 276 -28.92 6.23 3.19
N GLY A 277 -30.08 6.10 3.84
CA GLY A 277 -30.25 5.21 5.00
C GLY A 277 -30.29 3.72 4.62
N PRO A 278 -30.28 2.80 5.59
CA PRO A 278 -30.25 1.34 5.36
C PRO A 278 -31.46 0.75 4.60
N GLY A 279 -32.44 1.58 4.21
CA GLY A 279 -33.63 1.18 3.46
C GLY A 279 -34.67 0.41 4.27
N THR A 280 -34.33 -0.01 5.50
CA THR A 280 -35.22 -0.63 6.48
C THR A 280 -35.04 0.02 7.84
N PRO A 281 -36.09 0.17 8.66
CA PRO A 281 -35.91 0.68 10.01
C PRO A 281 -35.08 -0.30 10.85
N VAL A 282 -34.05 0.21 11.52
CA VAL A 282 -33.17 -0.59 12.39
C VAL A 282 -32.96 0.16 13.68
N ALA A 283 -33.25 -0.48 14.81
CA ALA A 283 -32.95 0.05 16.15
C ALA A 283 -32.16 -0.97 16.97
N ALA A 284 -31.43 -0.49 17.98
CA ALA A 284 -30.65 -1.32 18.90
C ALA A 284 -29.65 -2.27 18.20
N ALA A 285 -29.17 -1.92 17.01
CA ALA A 285 -28.07 -2.63 16.38
C ALA A 285 -26.79 -2.46 17.20
N ALA A 286 -25.80 -3.33 16.95
CA ALA A 286 -24.60 -3.34 17.76
C ALA A 286 -23.86 -1.99 17.72
N GLY A 287 -23.48 -1.47 18.89
CA GLY A 287 -22.98 -0.10 19.07
C GLY A 287 -21.63 -0.05 19.81
N PRO A 288 -20.69 0.84 19.43
CA PRO A 288 -20.70 1.64 18.20
C PRO A 288 -20.64 0.74 16.96
N ALA A 289 -21.07 1.24 15.80
CA ALA A 289 -20.84 0.54 14.55
C ALA A 289 -19.33 0.49 14.24
N PRO A 290 -18.74 -0.69 14.01
CA PRO A 290 -17.37 -0.79 13.55
C PRO A 290 -17.19 -0.05 12.22
N VAL A 291 -16.09 0.68 12.09
CA VAL A 291 -15.67 1.32 10.84
C VAL A 291 -14.36 0.68 10.40
N LYS A 292 -14.32 0.20 9.15
CA LYS A 292 -13.11 -0.31 8.52
C LYS A 292 -12.92 0.36 7.17
N GLU A 293 -11.78 1.02 7.03
CA GLU A 293 -11.46 1.88 5.88
C GLU A 293 -12.59 2.91 5.68
N ASN A 294 -13.34 2.80 4.57
CA ASN A 294 -14.47 3.70 4.25
C ASN A 294 -15.84 3.03 4.45
N THR A 295 -15.92 1.94 5.22
CA THR A 295 -17.14 1.14 5.37
C THR A 295 -17.61 1.11 6.82
N ILE A 296 -18.87 1.54 7.05
CA ILE A 296 -19.56 1.39 8.33
C ILE A 296 -20.27 0.05 8.35
N ILE A 297 -20.03 -0.77 9.37
CA ILE A 297 -20.62 -2.10 9.51
C ILE A 297 -21.71 -2.04 10.58
N LEU A 298 -22.93 -2.40 10.20
CA LEU A 298 -24.08 -2.51 11.09
C LEU A 298 -24.41 -4.00 11.30
N ILE A 299 -24.41 -4.43 12.55
CA ILE A 299 -24.60 -5.84 12.92
C ILE A 299 -25.93 -5.98 13.67
N GLY A 300 -26.85 -6.72 13.08
CA GLY A 300 -28.14 -7.09 13.66
C GLY A 300 -29.08 -5.92 13.91
N GLY A 301 -29.70 -5.90 15.08
CA GLY A 301 -30.70 -4.95 15.52
C GLY A 301 -32.15 -5.42 15.31
N ASP A 302 -33.06 -4.59 15.78
CA ASP A 302 -34.51 -4.76 15.70
C ASP A 302 -35.05 -4.15 14.40
N LYS A 303 -35.64 -5.00 13.55
CA LYS A 303 -36.17 -4.66 12.22
C LYS A 303 -37.69 -4.72 12.13
N ARG A 304 -38.40 -4.76 13.26
CA ARG A 304 -39.88 -4.86 13.27
C ARG A 304 -40.61 -3.76 12.49
N GLY A 305 -39.99 -2.58 12.36
CA GLY A 305 -40.59 -1.43 11.69
C GLY A 305 -41.77 -0.83 12.46
N ASN A 306 -42.47 0.11 11.83
CA ASN A 306 -43.56 0.89 12.46
C ASN A 306 -44.94 0.21 12.40
N SER A 307 -45.06 -0.88 11.64
CA SER A 307 -46.30 -1.67 11.48
C SER A 307 -45.98 -3.16 11.64
N PRO A 308 -45.63 -3.61 12.87
CA PRO A 308 -45.24 -5.00 13.09
C PRO A 308 -46.41 -5.95 12.83
N ASP A 309 -46.15 -7.07 12.16
CA ASP A 309 -47.12 -8.15 11.97
C ASP A 309 -47.28 -8.94 13.28
N PRO A 310 -48.44 -8.86 13.96
CA PRO A 310 -48.65 -9.50 15.26
C PRO A 310 -48.62 -11.04 15.19
N SER A 311 -48.69 -11.62 13.99
CA SER A 311 -48.59 -13.07 13.80
C SER A 311 -47.14 -13.57 13.72
N ARG A 312 -46.15 -12.68 13.57
CA ARG A 312 -44.74 -13.05 13.47
C ARG A 312 -44.04 -12.93 14.82
N PRO A 313 -43.31 -13.97 15.26
CA PRO A 313 -42.44 -13.87 16.43
C PRO A 313 -41.44 -12.73 16.23
N VAL A 314 -41.24 -11.94 17.27
CA VAL A 314 -40.24 -10.89 17.24
C VAL A 314 -38.87 -11.52 17.47
N VAL A 315 -38.03 -11.52 16.43
CA VAL A 315 -36.64 -11.98 16.51
C VAL A 315 -35.74 -10.85 16.05
N GLN A 316 -34.57 -10.73 16.68
CA GLN A 316 -33.57 -9.75 16.24
C GLN A 316 -32.91 -10.19 14.95
N SER A 317 -32.54 -9.22 14.11
CA SER A 317 -31.86 -9.49 12.85
C SER A 317 -30.46 -10.02 13.11
N ASN A 318 -30.03 -10.94 12.27
CA ASN A 318 -28.64 -11.38 12.17
C ASN A 318 -27.94 -10.76 10.96
N ASP A 319 -28.55 -9.81 10.25
CA ASP A 319 -27.92 -9.26 9.04
C ASP A 319 -26.67 -8.46 9.37
N ILE A 320 -25.66 -8.61 8.51
CA ILE A 320 -24.49 -7.73 8.45
C ILE A 320 -24.72 -6.78 7.27
N LEU A 321 -24.97 -5.51 7.56
CA LEU A 321 -25.09 -4.46 6.55
C LEU A 321 -23.81 -3.63 6.55
N ALA A 322 -23.36 -3.27 5.36
CA ALA A 322 -22.22 -2.39 5.16
C ALA A 322 -22.62 -1.18 4.35
N TYR A 323 -22.29 0.00 4.87
CA TYR A 323 -22.43 1.26 4.19
C TYR A 323 -21.08 1.74 3.71
N ASP A 324 -20.90 1.80 2.40
CA ASP A 324 -19.74 2.41 1.77
C ASP A 324 -19.92 3.94 1.79
N ILE A 325 -19.12 4.64 2.59
CA ILE A 325 -19.20 6.09 2.81
C ILE A 325 -18.93 6.87 1.52
N VAL A 326 -18.08 6.33 0.63
CA VAL A 326 -17.69 6.98 -0.62
C VAL A 326 -18.75 6.78 -1.69
N LYS A 327 -19.21 5.53 -1.85
CA LYS A 327 -20.25 5.18 -2.85
C LYS A 327 -21.66 5.54 -2.39
N ASP A 328 -21.84 5.91 -1.12
CA ASP A 328 -23.13 6.24 -0.50
C ASP A 328 -24.15 5.13 -0.72
N LYS A 329 -23.72 3.88 -0.49
CA LYS A 329 -24.49 2.68 -0.82
C LYS A 329 -24.43 1.66 0.30
N TRP A 330 -25.62 1.17 0.67
CA TRP A 330 -25.76 0.01 1.55
C TRP A 330 -25.67 -1.29 0.77
N SER A 331 -25.03 -2.28 1.37
CA SER A 331 -24.93 -3.64 0.88
C SER A 331 -25.11 -4.61 2.05
N ARG A 332 -25.68 -5.79 1.77
CA ARG A 332 -25.74 -6.88 2.75
C ARG A 332 -24.54 -7.78 2.51
N LEU A 333 -23.69 -7.94 3.52
CA LEU A 333 -22.46 -8.73 3.42
C LEU A 333 -22.63 -10.17 3.89
N GLY A 334 -23.65 -10.46 4.70
CA GLY A 334 -23.89 -11.80 5.21
C GLY A 334 -24.74 -11.79 6.48
N GLU A 335 -24.54 -12.83 7.27
CA GLU A 335 -25.26 -13.07 8.52
C GLU A 335 -24.29 -13.28 9.67
N TRP A 336 -24.58 -12.62 10.79
CA TRP A 336 -23.98 -12.85 12.09
C TRP A 336 -24.48 -14.19 12.65
N PRO A 337 -23.72 -14.90 13.51
CA PRO A 337 -24.09 -16.25 13.95
C PRO A 337 -25.42 -16.34 14.70
N ALA A 338 -25.86 -15.23 15.31
CA ALA A 338 -27.13 -15.10 15.98
C ALA A 338 -27.72 -13.72 15.71
N GLY A 339 -29.05 -13.62 15.72
CA GLY A 339 -29.73 -12.34 15.72
C GLY A 339 -29.48 -11.63 17.05
N ILE A 340 -28.95 -10.41 17.01
CA ILE A 340 -28.55 -9.70 18.23
C ILE A 340 -29.01 -8.25 18.21
N ALA A 341 -29.43 -7.75 19.37
CA ALA A 341 -29.66 -6.34 19.63
C ALA A 341 -29.06 -5.94 20.98
N THR A 342 -28.80 -4.64 21.17
CA THR A 342 -28.23 -4.06 22.41
C THR A 342 -26.90 -4.70 22.84
N ALA A 343 -26.19 -5.29 21.88
CA ALA A 343 -24.88 -5.89 22.06
C ALA A 343 -23.80 -4.85 21.71
N PRO A 344 -22.88 -4.50 22.60
CA PRO A 344 -21.78 -3.64 22.21
C PRO A 344 -20.87 -4.35 21.20
N ALA A 345 -20.42 -3.62 20.17
CA ALA A 345 -19.43 -4.10 19.22
C ALA A 345 -18.07 -3.45 19.52
N VAL A 346 -17.04 -4.29 19.62
CA VAL A 346 -15.68 -3.91 19.98
C VAL A 346 -14.75 -4.24 18.81
N THR A 347 -13.97 -3.25 18.37
CA THR A 347 -12.93 -3.45 17.35
C THR A 347 -11.57 -3.67 18.02
N ARG A 348 -10.96 -4.83 17.81
CA ARG A 348 -9.63 -5.21 18.32
C ARG A 348 -8.72 -5.55 17.15
N GLY A 349 -7.81 -4.64 16.78
CA GLY A 349 -7.03 -4.79 15.56
C GLY A 349 -7.95 -4.89 14.33
N ASN A 350 -7.89 -6.00 13.58
CA ASN A 350 -8.77 -6.28 12.44
C ASN A 350 -10.01 -7.12 12.78
N GLU A 351 -10.16 -7.51 14.04
CA GLU A 351 -11.28 -8.30 14.52
C GLU A 351 -12.38 -7.41 15.08
N ILE A 352 -13.62 -7.75 14.74
CA ILE A 352 -14.85 -7.18 15.30
C ILE A 352 -15.43 -8.23 16.22
N VAL A 353 -15.76 -7.85 17.45
CA VAL A 353 -16.33 -8.75 18.46
C VAL A 353 -17.62 -8.14 19.02
N THR A 354 -18.71 -8.90 19.01
CA THR A 354 -19.92 -8.51 19.75
C THR A 354 -19.98 -9.28 21.07
N ILE A 355 -20.34 -8.54 22.13
CA ILE A 355 -20.34 -9.09 23.50
C ILE A 355 -21.77 -9.23 24.00
N SER A 356 -22.24 -10.46 24.17
CA SER A 356 -23.56 -10.77 24.70
C SER A 356 -24.69 -10.05 23.91
N GLY A 357 -25.84 -9.79 24.53
CA GLY A 357 -26.94 -9.06 23.92
C GLY A 357 -28.31 -9.69 24.13
N GLU A 358 -29.22 -9.38 23.21
CA GLU A 358 -30.63 -9.79 23.20
C GLU A 358 -30.98 -10.43 21.86
N THR A 359 -31.54 -11.65 21.87
CA THR A 359 -31.93 -12.40 20.65
C THR A 359 -33.40 -12.22 20.26
N ALA A 360 -34.23 -11.93 21.26
CA ALA A 360 -35.63 -11.57 21.14
C ALA A 360 -36.01 -10.70 22.35
N PRO A 361 -37.11 -9.92 22.31
CA PRO A 361 -37.54 -9.13 23.46
C PRO A 361 -37.53 -9.93 24.77
N GLY A 362 -36.73 -9.49 25.74
CA GLY A 362 -36.54 -10.14 27.04
C GLY A 362 -35.60 -11.34 27.08
N GLU A 363 -35.22 -11.92 25.94
CA GLU A 363 -34.34 -13.09 25.86
C GLU A 363 -32.89 -12.65 25.69
N ARG A 364 -32.04 -13.02 26.66
CA ARG A 364 -30.63 -12.62 26.72
C ARG A 364 -29.75 -13.78 26.27
N THR A 365 -28.58 -13.46 25.71
CA THR A 365 -27.63 -14.47 25.25
C THR A 365 -26.23 -14.25 25.82
N PRO A 366 -25.54 -15.29 26.32
CA PRO A 366 -24.14 -15.19 26.70
C PRO A 366 -23.20 -15.23 25.49
N ALA A 367 -23.73 -15.59 24.31
CA ALA A 367 -22.95 -15.88 23.14
C ALA A 367 -22.19 -14.64 22.65
N ASN A 368 -20.89 -14.82 22.45
CA ASN A 368 -20.04 -13.84 21.78
C ASN A 368 -19.76 -14.33 20.35
N ALA A 369 -19.52 -13.39 19.45
CA ALA A 369 -19.17 -13.70 18.08
C ALA A 369 -18.07 -12.75 17.59
N SER A 370 -17.28 -13.25 16.65
CA SER A 370 -16.20 -12.47 16.05
C SER A 370 -16.21 -12.58 14.53
N ALA A 371 -15.65 -11.56 13.89
CA ALA A 371 -15.41 -11.55 12.45
C ALA A 371 -14.16 -10.75 12.12
N THR A 372 -13.53 -11.07 11.00
CA THR A 372 -12.51 -10.23 10.39
C THR A 372 -13.12 -9.46 9.23
N ALA A 373 -12.82 -8.17 9.10
CA ALA A 373 -13.35 -7.34 8.02
C ALA A 373 -12.22 -6.66 7.24
N GLY A 374 -12.30 -6.70 5.92
CA GLY A 374 -11.30 -6.11 5.03
C GLY A 374 -11.60 -6.33 3.55
N TYR A 375 -10.76 -5.75 2.69
CA TYR A 375 -10.80 -6.05 1.25
C TYR A 375 -10.06 -7.34 0.94
N HIS A 376 -10.76 -8.24 0.24
CA HIS A 376 -10.16 -9.42 -0.34
C HIS A 376 -9.92 -9.16 -1.83
N PHE A 377 -8.69 -9.38 -2.26
CA PHE A 377 -8.33 -9.39 -3.66
C PHE A 377 -8.45 -10.82 -4.17
N GLU A 378 -9.61 -11.20 -4.69
CA GLU A 378 -9.76 -12.47 -5.38
C GLU A 378 -9.22 -12.34 -6.81
N MET A 379 -8.14 -13.06 -7.10
CA MET A 379 -7.68 -13.28 -8.47
C MET A 379 -8.65 -14.25 -9.15
N SER A 380 -9.26 -13.83 -10.25
CA SER A 380 -10.18 -14.67 -11.03
C SER A 380 -9.46 -15.87 -11.67
N THR A 381 -10.19 -16.92 -12.05
CA THR A 381 -9.62 -18.03 -12.85
C THR A 381 -9.02 -17.55 -14.17
N VAL A 382 -9.53 -16.43 -14.70
CA VAL A 382 -8.96 -15.75 -15.87
C VAL A 382 -7.65 -15.06 -15.48
N ASP A 383 -7.51 -14.53 -14.28
CA ASP A 383 -6.29 -13.88 -13.78
C ASP A 383 -5.19 -14.92 -13.55
N TYR A 384 -5.54 -16.07 -12.96
CA TYR A 384 -4.63 -17.22 -12.87
C TYR A 384 -4.28 -17.77 -14.24
N ALA A 385 -5.25 -17.88 -15.15
CA ALA A 385 -5.00 -18.34 -16.52
C ALA A 385 -4.14 -17.34 -17.30
N VAL A 386 -4.36 -16.04 -17.15
CA VAL A 386 -3.55 -14.97 -17.75
C VAL A 386 -2.16 -14.98 -17.11
N LEU A 387 -2.01 -15.14 -15.80
CA LEU A 387 -0.71 -15.23 -15.14
C LEU A 387 0.06 -16.49 -15.57
N ILE A 388 -0.56 -17.65 -15.54
CA ILE A 388 0.03 -18.94 -15.96
C ILE A 388 0.33 -18.92 -17.46
N LEU A 389 -0.59 -18.47 -18.30
CA LEU A 389 -0.39 -18.32 -19.74
C LEU A 389 0.63 -17.23 -20.05
N THR A 390 0.71 -16.15 -19.27
CA THR A 390 1.77 -15.13 -19.35
C THR A 390 3.10 -15.74 -19.00
N ILE A 391 3.21 -16.53 -17.93
CA ILE A 391 4.43 -17.26 -17.55
C ILE A 391 4.82 -18.28 -18.63
N ILE A 392 3.86 -19.01 -19.21
CA ILE A 392 4.08 -19.98 -20.29
C ILE A 392 4.47 -19.25 -21.59
N VAL A 393 3.83 -18.14 -21.94
CA VAL A 393 4.19 -17.31 -23.09
C VAL A 393 5.53 -16.62 -22.85
N LEU A 394 5.87 -16.20 -21.62
CA LEU A 394 7.18 -15.70 -21.23
C LEU A 394 8.22 -16.81 -21.37
N ALA A 395 7.93 -18.02 -20.89
CA ALA A 395 8.79 -19.18 -21.03
C ALA A 395 8.96 -19.55 -22.50
N ILE A 396 7.91 -19.48 -23.33
CA ILE A 396 7.97 -19.72 -24.78
C ILE A 396 8.71 -18.58 -25.49
N ILE A 397 8.55 -17.32 -25.09
CA ILE A 397 9.28 -16.17 -25.64
C ILE A 397 10.75 -16.23 -25.22
N ILE A 398 11.07 -16.61 -23.99
CA ILE A 398 12.43 -16.82 -23.49
C ILE A 398 13.03 -18.03 -24.18
N ILE A 399 12.33 -19.17 -24.27
CA ILE A 399 12.79 -20.38 -24.97
C ILE A 399 12.87 -20.12 -26.48
N SER A 400 12.00 -19.30 -27.08
CA SER A 400 12.04 -18.93 -28.50
C SER A 400 13.09 -17.87 -28.80
N ALA A 401 13.31 -16.90 -27.90
CA ALA A 401 14.39 -15.91 -27.99
C ALA A 401 15.74 -16.57 -27.72
N VAL A 402 15.81 -17.55 -26.83
CA VAL A 402 16.97 -18.41 -26.64
C VAL A 402 17.12 -19.33 -27.86
N ARG A 403 16.10 -20.01 -28.38
CA ARG A 403 16.25 -20.99 -29.48
C ARG A 403 16.40 -20.37 -30.87
N ASN A 404 15.71 -19.26 -31.17
CA ASN A 404 15.80 -18.51 -32.44
C ASN A 404 16.84 -17.38 -32.37
N GLY A 405 17.05 -16.77 -31.20
CA GLY A 405 18.19 -15.89 -30.98
C GLY A 405 19.49 -16.68 -30.99
N VAL A 406 19.61 -17.84 -30.32
CA VAL A 406 20.84 -18.67 -30.39
C VAL A 406 21.09 -19.17 -31.82
N ARG A 407 20.07 -19.56 -32.60
CA ARG A 407 20.27 -20.02 -33.99
C ARG A 407 20.74 -18.92 -34.95
N ASN A 408 20.30 -17.67 -34.78
CA ASN A 408 20.76 -16.53 -35.58
C ASN A 408 21.99 -15.80 -34.99
N VAL A 409 22.29 -16.00 -33.69
CA VAL A 409 23.52 -15.56 -33.01
C VAL A 409 24.67 -16.51 -33.32
N SER A 410 24.41 -17.81 -33.56
CA SER A 410 25.43 -18.79 -33.94
C SER A 410 25.92 -18.66 -35.39
N ALA A 411 25.15 -18.03 -36.28
CA ALA A 411 25.52 -17.90 -37.69
C ALA A 411 26.18 -16.56 -38.06
N VAL A 412 26.05 -15.52 -37.25
CA VAL A 412 26.46 -14.16 -37.64
C VAL A 412 27.07 -13.39 -36.47
N THR A 413 28.30 -13.79 -36.13
CA THR A 413 29.19 -13.12 -35.18
C THR A 413 30.55 -13.07 -35.84
N ASP A 414 31.20 -11.92 -35.81
CA ASP A 414 32.65 -11.86 -35.95
C ASP A 414 33.25 -12.88 -34.93
N PRO A 415 34.05 -13.87 -35.37
CA PRO A 415 34.66 -14.87 -34.50
C PRO A 415 35.40 -14.28 -33.28
N ASN A 416 35.81 -13.01 -33.35
CA ASN A 416 36.56 -12.32 -32.29
C ASN A 416 35.69 -11.63 -31.21
N THR A 417 34.35 -11.68 -31.28
CA THR A 417 33.48 -10.90 -30.35
C THR A 417 32.30 -11.64 -29.72
N ARG A 418 32.23 -12.98 -29.79
CA ARG A 418 31.22 -13.73 -29.01
C ARG A 418 31.46 -13.53 -27.51
N PRO A 419 30.49 -12.99 -26.74
CA PRO A 419 30.59 -13.04 -25.29
C PRO A 419 30.68 -14.52 -24.89
N GLY A 420 31.77 -14.89 -24.24
CA GLY A 420 31.96 -16.26 -23.77
C GLY A 420 30.87 -16.66 -22.76
N LEU A 421 30.71 -17.96 -22.51
CA LEU A 421 29.76 -18.48 -21.52
C LEU A 421 29.81 -17.73 -20.17
N TRP A 422 31.02 -17.36 -19.74
CA TRP A 422 31.27 -16.60 -18.51
C TRP A 422 30.65 -15.20 -18.46
N ALA A 423 30.44 -14.54 -19.61
CA ALA A 423 29.77 -13.24 -19.67
C ALA A 423 28.28 -13.37 -19.29
N TRP A 424 27.60 -14.40 -19.81
CA TRP A 424 26.20 -14.67 -19.47
C TRP A 424 26.04 -15.23 -18.05
N VAL A 425 27.02 -16.02 -17.57
CA VAL A 425 27.07 -16.42 -16.15
C VAL A 425 27.14 -15.18 -15.27
N ALA A 426 27.98 -14.20 -15.59
CA ALA A 426 28.05 -12.94 -14.86
C ALA A 426 26.70 -12.20 -14.83
N VAL A 427 25.97 -12.13 -15.94
CA VAL A 427 24.63 -11.52 -15.97
C VAL A 427 23.66 -12.26 -15.06
N ILE A 428 23.60 -13.59 -15.10
CA ILE A 428 22.66 -14.39 -14.29
C ILE A 428 22.98 -14.26 -12.81
N VAL A 429 24.24 -14.35 -12.40
CA VAL A 429 24.56 -14.21 -10.97
C VAL A 429 24.28 -12.80 -10.47
N LEU A 430 24.59 -11.77 -11.27
CA LEU A 430 24.26 -10.38 -10.94
C LEU A 430 22.74 -10.10 -11.01
N TRP A 431 21.98 -10.89 -11.78
CA TRP A 431 20.52 -10.79 -11.83
C TRP A 431 19.89 -11.11 -10.46
N PHE A 432 20.34 -12.17 -9.81
CA PHE A 432 19.88 -12.49 -8.45
C PHE A 432 20.32 -11.44 -7.43
N VAL A 433 21.52 -10.88 -7.59
CA VAL A 433 22.01 -9.80 -6.72
C VAL A 433 21.12 -8.56 -6.83
N VAL A 434 20.73 -8.13 -8.03
CA VAL A 434 19.84 -6.96 -8.19
C VAL A 434 18.40 -7.27 -7.78
N MET A 435 17.95 -8.52 -7.94
CA MET A 435 16.67 -8.97 -7.42
C MET A 435 16.64 -8.90 -5.88
N LEU A 436 17.65 -9.43 -5.18
CA LEU A 436 17.77 -9.33 -3.73
C LEU A 436 17.86 -7.87 -3.26
N ASN A 437 18.63 -7.05 -3.99
CA ASN A 437 18.75 -5.63 -3.71
C ASN A 437 17.39 -4.90 -3.71
N TYR A 438 16.56 -5.10 -4.72
CA TYR A 438 15.24 -4.46 -4.76
C TYR A 438 14.18 -5.15 -3.90
N PHE A 439 14.37 -6.43 -3.61
CA PHE A 439 13.56 -7.14 -2.63
C PHE A 439 13.71 -6.48 -1.26
N ASP A 440 14.94 -6.27 -0.76
CA ASP A 440 15.20 -5.69 0.56
C ASP A 440 14.63 -4.26 0.71
N ARG A 441 14.66 -3.48 -0.38
CA ARG A 441 14.05 -2.14 -0.43
C ARG A 441 12.55 -2.18 -0.21
N GLN A 442 11.88 -3.06 -0.93
CA GLN A 442 10.42 -3.12 -0.97
C GLN A 442 9.84 -3.89 0.23
N LEU A 443 10.62 -4.79 0.82
CA LEU A 443 10.24 -5.62 1.96
C LEU A 443 9.87 -4.80 3.19
N LEU A 444 10.56 -3.67 3.44
CA LEU A 444 10.24 -2.79 4.57
C LEU A 444 8.82 -2.24 4.48
N SER A 445 8.43 -1.72 3.31
CA SER A 445 7.08 -1.22 3.08
C SER A 445 6.03 -2.33 3.17
N ALA A 446 6.35 -3.53 2.68
CA ALA A 446 5.47 -4.69 2.79
C ALA A 446 5.28 -5.16 4.25
N LEU A 447 6.19 -4.79 5.15
CA LEU A 447 6.17 -5.14 6.57
C LEU A 447 5.81 -3.94 7.46
N HIS A 448 5.15 -2.92 6.90
CA HIS A 448 4.75 -1.71 7.63
C HIS A 448 4.02 -2.03 8.95
N GLU A 449 2.87 -2.69 8.87
CA GLU A 449 2.04 -3.01 10.04
C GLU A 449 2.79 -3.77 11.15
N PRO A 450 3.48 -4.91 10.87
CA PRO A 450 4.18 -5.64 11.93
C PRO A 450 5.38 -4.87 12.51
N ILE A 451 6.04 -4.00 11.74
CA ILE A 451 7.12 -3.16 12.24
C ILE A 451 6.58 -2.05 13.15
N VAL A 452 5.52 -1.35 12.74
CA VAL A 452 4.91 -0.27 13.54
C VAL A 452 4.27 -0.80 14.81
N ARG A 453 3.71 -2.02 14.77
CA ARG A 453 3.21 -2.72 15.96
C ARG A 453 4.31 -2.96 17.00
N ASP A 454 5.49 -3.40 16.57
CA ASP A 454 6.57 -3.79 17.47
C ASP A 454 7.53 -2.62 17.81
N ILE A 455 7.60 -1.61 16.95
CA ILE A 455 8.36 -0.36 17.11
C ILE A 455 7.39 0.80 16.87
N PRO A 456 6.67 1.26 17.91
CA PRO A 456 5.68 2.33 17.77
C PRO A 456 6.32 3.61 17.22
N GLN A 457 5.81 4.07 16.08
CA GLN A 457 6.27 5.25 15.38
C GLN A 457 5.10 5.87 14.61
N THR A 458 5.16 7.18 14.37
CA THR A 458 4.16 7.86 13.54
C THR A 458 4.37 7.54 12.05
N GLU A 459 3.34 7.73 11.24
CA GLU A 459 3.43 7.60 9.76
C GLU A 459 4.53 8.50 9.17
N ALA A 460 4.70 9.71 9.71
CA ALA A 460 5.78 10.62 9.31
C ALA A 460 7.17 10.07 9.66
N GLN A 461 7.30 9.43 10.84
CA GLN A 461 8.53 8.78 11.26
C GLN A 461 8.86 7.57 10.37
N PHE A 462 7.87 6.74 10.02
CA PHE A 462 8.07 5.62 9.10
C PHE A 462 8.41 6.10 7.67
N GLY A 463 7.77 7.18 7.21
CA GLY A 463 8.12 7.86 5.96
C GLY A 463 9.57 8.37 5.95
N MET A 464 10.09 8.85 7.08
CA MET A 464 11.49 9.25 7.22
C MET A 464 12.45 8.05 7.13
N VAL A 465 12.07 6.91 7.71
CA VAL A 465 12.83 5.64 7.65
C VAL A 465 12.98 5.14 6.22
N THR A 466 11.96 5.27 5.38
CA THR A 466 12.04 4.94 3.94
C THR A 466 12.83 5.99 3.14
N SER A 467 12.68 7.28 3.47
CA SER A 467 13.29 8.39 2.73
C SER A 467 14.80 8.53 2.96
N VAL A 468 15.29 8.30 4.19
CA VAL A 468 16.71 8.45 4.53
C VAL A 468 17.61 7.51 3.71
N PHE A 469 17.12 6.30 3.44
CA PHE A 469 17.76 5.32 2.57
C PHE A 469 17.99 5.89 1.16
N LEU A 470 16.93 6.42 0.53
CA LEU A 470 16.97 6.94 -0.83
C LEU A 470 17.91 8.15 -0.95
N LEU A 471 17.88 9.06 0.03
CA LEU A 471 18.73 10.25 0.04
C LEU A 471 20.22 9.89 0.11
N ILE A 472 20.59 9.02 1.04
CA ILE A 472 21.98 8.58 1.20
C ILE A 472 22.43 7.79 -0.04
N TYR A 473 21.58 6.89 -0.56
CA TYR A 473 21.86 6.15 -1.78
C TYR A 473 22.15 7.07 -2.96
N ALA A 474 21.29 8.08 -3.18
CA ALA A 474 21.46 9.02 -4.28
C ALA A 474 22.77 9.81 -4.17
N LEU A 475 23.09 10.32 -2.98
CA LEU A 475 24.30 11.10 -2.72
C LEU A 475 25.58 10.26 -2.87
N LEU A 476 25.55 8.98 -2.48
CA LEU A 476 26.72 8.11 -2.52
C LEU A 476 26.87 7.32 -3.83
N SER A 477 25.86 7.29 -4.71
CA SER A 477 25.96 6.58 -5.99
C SER A 477 27.12 7.06 -6.88
N PRO A 478 27.41 8.38 -7.02
CA PRO A 478 28.61 8.86 -7.71
C PRO A 478 29.91 8.40 -7.05
N VAL A 479 29.95 8.37 -5.71
CA VAL A 479 31.11 7.93 -4.93
C VAL A 479 31.35 6.44 -5.17
N GLY A 480 30.30 5.63 -5.14
CA GLY A 480 30.38 4.20 -5.42
C GLY A 480 30.82 3.91 -6.85
N GLY A 481 30.32 4.67 -7.82
CA GLY A 481 30.81 4.63 -9.19
C GLY A 481 32.30 4.97 -9.32
N PHE A 482 32.75 6.02 -8.63
CA PHE A 482 34.16 6.43 -8.61
C PHE A 482 35.08 5.36 -8.02
N LEU A 483 34.70 4.76 -6.89
CA LEU A 483 35.47 3.65 -6.32
C LEU A 483 35.46 2.43 -7.23
N ALA A 484 34.34 2.11 -7.87
CA ALA A 484 34.22 0.99 -8.80
C ALA A 484 35.09 1.16 -10.06
N ASP A 485 35.28 2.39 -10.55
CA ASP A 485 36.16 2.67 -11.69
C ASP A 485 37.65 2.68 -11.30
N ARG A 486 37.98 2.99 -10.03
CA ARG A 486 39.35 3.04 -9.53
C ARG A 486 39.87 1.67 -9.07
N TYR A 487 39.00 0.88 -8.44
CA TYR A 487 39.29 -0.43 -7.88
C TYR A 487 38.64 -1.55 -8.73
N SER A 488 38.68 -2.80 -8.25
CA SER A 488 37.99 -3.89 -8.93
C SER A 488 36.47 -3.74 -8.78
N ARG A 489 35.76 -3.67 -9.92
CA ARG A 489 34.29 -3.66 -9.97
C ARG A 489 33.69 -4.92 -9.32
N ARG A 490 34.31 -6.08 -9.52
CA ARG A 490 33.95 -7.33 -8.84
C ARG A 490 34.04 -7.21 -7.32
N LEU A 491 35.16 -6.68 -6.81
CA LEU A 491 35.35 -6.50 -5.37
C LEU A 491 34.32 -5.52 -4.80
N MET A 492 34.02 -4.44 -5.51
CA MET A 492 33.02 -3.46 -5.08
C MET A 492 31.63 -4.09 -4.94
N ILE A 493 31.21 -4.90 -5.93
CA ILE A 493 29.95 -5.63 -5.89
C ILE A 493 29.92 -6.60 -4.71
N LEU A 494 31.00 -7.37 -4.49
CA LEU A 494 31.10 -8.32 -3.39
C LEU A 494 31.00 -7.64 -2.02
N CYS A 495 31.77 -6.56 -1.81
CA CYS A 495 31.74 -5.80 -0.57
C CYS A 495 30.36 -5.21 -0.33
N SER A 496 29.74 -4.62 -1.36
CA SER A 496 28.39 -4.07 -1.28
C SER A 496 27.37 -5.14 -0.89
N LEU A 497 27.39 -6.32 -1.55
CA LEU A 497 26.53 -7.46 -1.23
C LEU A 497 26.68 -7.91 0.22
N VAL A 498 27.91 -8.16 0.68
CA VAL A 498 28.15 -8.62 2.05
C VAL A 498 27.71 -7.59 3.07
N VAL A 499 28.09 -6.33 2.90
CA VAL A 499 27.77 -5.27 3.86
C VAL A 499 26.27 -5.01 3.91
N TRP A 500 25.58 -4.90 2.76
CA TRP A 500 24.13 -4.69 2.79
C TRP A 500 23.44 -5.91 3.40
N SER A 501 23.88 -7.13 3.12
CA SER A 501 23.26 -8.34 3.68
C SER A 501 23.39 -8.39 5.20
N VAL A 502 24.52 -7.95 5.75
CA VAL A 502 24.72 -7.77 7.20
C VAL A 502 23.80 -6.68 7.75
N VAL A 503 23.60 -5.57 7.03
CA VAL A 503 22.67 -4.51 7.42
C VAL A 503 21.21 -4.97 7.35
N THR A 504 20.83 -5.80 6.37
CA THR A 504 19.53 -6.45 6.27
C THR A 504 19.30 -7.34 7.49
N TRP A 505 20.29 -8.18 7.84
CA TRP A 505 20.24 -8.98 9.06
C TRP A 505 20.13 -8.11 10.33
N TRP A 506 20.89 -7.02 10.41
CA TRP A 506 20.85 -6.07 11.52
C TRP A 506 19.50 -5.36 11.64
N THR A 507 18.83 -5.05 10.52
CA THR A 507 17.47 -4.49 10.53
C THR A 507 16.49 -5.41 11.28
N GLY A 508 16.60 -6.72 11.09
CA GLY A 508 15.78 -7.70 11.82
C GLY A 508 15.99 -7.68 13.34
N HIS A 509 17.06 -7.04 13.84
CA HIS A 509 17.40 -6.90 15.24
C HIS A 509 17.17 -5.47 15.77
N ALA A 510 16.51 -4.61 14.99
CA ALA A 510 16.12 -3.28 15.48
C ALA A 510 15.05 -3.41 16.59
N GLU A 511 15.25 -2.68 17.68
CA GLU A 511 14.34 -2.66 18.84
C GLU A 511 13.66 -1.30 19.03
N ASP A 512 14.21 -0.24 18.45
CA ASP A 512 13.68 1.11 18.55
C ASP A 512 13.77 1.88 17.21
N TYR A 513 13.04 3.00 17.12
CA TYR A 513 12.98 3.86 15.93
C TYR A 513 14.36 4.32 15.45
N THR A 514 15.25 4.70 16.37
CA THR A 514 16.58 5.23 16.06
C THR A 514 17.45 4.13 15.47
N SER A 515 17.42 2.94 16.06
CA SER A 515 18.14 1.76 15.55
C SER A 515 17.67 1.39 14.12
N LEU A 516 16.36 1.45 13.87
CA LEU A 516 15.77 1.20 12.55
C LEU A 516 16.18 2.27 11.52
N LEU A 517 16.16 3.55 11.92
CA LEU A 517 16.57 4.68 11.09
C LEU A 517 18.06 4.61 10.72
N ILE A 518 18.92 4.27 11.68
CA ILE A 518 20.35 4.05 11.46
C ILE A 518 20.57 2.87 10.51
N ALA A 519 19.87 1.75 10.71
CA ALA A 519 19.97 0.59 9.83
C ALA A 519 19.57 0.94 8.38
N ARG A 520 18.53 1.75 8.18
CA ARG A 520 18.15 2.24 6.84
C ARG A 520 19.17 3.19 6.24
N GLY A 521 19.76 4.07 7.04
CA GLY A 521 20.85 4.93 6.58
C GLY A 521 22.07 4.12 6.14
N ALA A 522 22.48 3.13 6.95
CA ALA A 522 23.55 2.20 6.62
C ALA A 522 23.24 1.40 5.34
N MET A 523 21.97 1.01 5.14
CA MET A 523 21.52 0.32 3.93
C MET A 523 21.72 1.19 2.69
N GLY A 524 21.41 2.49 2.79
CA GLY A 524 21.62 3.46 1.71
C GLY A 524 23.09 3.59 1.33
N ILE A 525 23.99 3.56 2.32
CA ILE A 525 25.44 3.53 2.09
C ILE A 525 25.81 2.24 1.36
N SER A 526 25.47 1.08 1.92
CA SER A 526 25.95 -0.20 1.40
C SER A 526 25.50 -0.49 -0.02
N GLU A 527 24.27 -0.13 -0.38
CA GLU A 527 23.72 -0.42 -1.71
C GLU A 527 24.16 0.55 -2.80
N ALA A 528 24.59 1.77 -2.46
CA ALA A 528 24.98 2.80 -3.42
C ALA A 528 26.12 2.36 -4.36
N PHE A 529 26.93 1.41 -3.90
CA PHE A 529 28.13 0.91 -4.59
C PHE A 529 27.83 -0.21 -5.59
N TYR A 530 26.62 -0.76 -5.58
CA TYR A 530 26.27 -1.94 -6.37
C TYR A 530 25.95 -1.63 -7.84
N ILE A 531 24.85 -0.92 -8.11
CA ILE A 531 24.30 -0.77 -9.47
C ILE A 531 25.32 -0.15 -10.45
N PRO A 532 26.01 0.95 -10.13
CA PRO A 532 27.00 1.52 -11.04
C PRO A 532 28.14 0.54 -11.38
N ALA A 533 28.61 -0.24 -10.40
CA ALA A 533 29.65 -1.24 -10.57
C ALA A 533 29.16 -2.44 -11.40
N ALA A 534 27.96 -2.95 -11.12
CA ALA A 534 27.36 -4.10 -11.78
C ALA A 534 27.09 -3.84 -13.26
N LEU A 535 26.45 -2.71 -13.59
CA LEU A 535 26.17 -2.34 -14.98
C LEU A 535 27.46 -2.09 -15.76
N ALA A 536 28.48 -1.51 -15.12
CA ALA A 536 29.79 -1.32 -15.74
C ALA A 536 30.50 -2.66 -15.98
N LEU A 537 30.47 -3.58 -15.02
CA LEU A 537 31.05 -4.92 -15.18
C LEU A 537 30.34 -5.71 -16.29
N ILE A 538 29.01 -5.69 -16.33
CA ILE A 538 28.21 -6.36 -17.38
C ILE A 538 28.57 -5.83 -18.77
N THR A 539 28.69 -4.51 -18.90
CA THR A 539 29.01 -3.89 -20.18
C THR A 539 30.50 -3.98 -20.56
N ASP A 540 31.39 -4.41 -19.65
CA ASP A 540 32.76 -4.84 -19.98
C ASP A 540 32.75 -6.24 -20.59
N TYR A 541 31.96 -7.15 -20.02
CA TYR A 541 31.78 -8.52 -20.50
C TYR A 541 31.12 -8.59 -21.87
N HIS A 542 30.16 -7.71 -22.11
CA HIS A 542 29.39 -7.66 -23.35
C HIS A 542 29.91 -6.56 -24.26
N ARG A 543 30.24 -6.91 -25.51
CA ARG A 543 30.63 -5.97 -26.58
C ARG A 543 29.65 -6.04 -27.74
N GLY A 544 29.63 -4.99 -28.55
CA GLY A 544 28.78 -4.93 -29.74
C GLY A 544 27.30 -5.11 -29.41
N SER A 545 26.58 -5.92 -30.18
CA SER A 545 25.11 -6.06 -30.16
C SER A 545 24.54 -6.92 -29.03
N THR A 546 25.25 -7.10 -27.90
CA THR A 546 24.72 -7.84 -26.74
C THR A 546 24.67 -7.01 -25.46
N ARG A 547 25.19 -5.77 -25.48
CA ARG A 547 25.26 -4.90 -24.30
C ARG A 547 23.87 -4.58 -23.75
N SER A 548 22.91 -4.23 -24.60
CA SER A 548 21.57 -3.81 -24.15
C SER A 548 20.78 -5.00 -23.63
N ILE A 549 20.89 -6.17 -24.25
CA ILE A 549 20.26 -7.41 -23.76
C ILE A 549 20.81 -7.81 -22.40
N ALA A 550 22.14 -7.72 -22.20
CA ALA A 550 22.76 -8.06 -20.92
C ALA A 550 22.32 -7.11 -19.80
N THR A 551 22.29 -5.79 -20.06
CA THR A 551 21.80 -4.80 -19.08
C THR A 551 20.30 -4.89 -18.87
N GLY A 552 19.50 -5.12 -19.92
CA GLY A 552 18.06 -5.29 -19.84
C GLY A 552 17.66 -6.54 -19.06
N LEU A 553 18.37 -7.66 -19.25
CA LEU A 553 18.17 -8.87 -18.45
C LEU A 553 18.47 -8.56 -16.98
N HIS A 554 19.62 -7.97 -16.66
CA HIS A 554 19.94 -7.57 -15.30
C HIS A 554 18.87 -6.67 -14.68
N MET A 555 18.48 -5.59 -15.36
CA MET A 555 17.47 -4.65 -14.87
C MET A 555 16.09 -5.31 -14.69
N SER A 556 15.76 -6.39 -15.41
CA SER A 556 14.50 -7.10 -15.16
C SER A 556 14.42 -7.71 -13.76
N GLY A 557 15.57 -8.03 -13.15
CA GLY A 557 15.66 -8.52 -11.78
C GLY A 557 15.14 -7.52 -10.74
N ILE A 558 15.24 -6.21 -11.02
CA ILE A 558 14.67 -5.14 -10.18
C ILE A 558 13.17 -5.38 -9.95
N TYR A 559 12.42 -5.51 -11.04
CA TYR A 559 10.97 -5.60 -10.97
C TYR A 559 10.51 -6.94 -10.39
N VAL A 560 11.25 -8.03 -10.64
CA VAL A 560 10.97 -9.33 -10.01
C VAL A 560 11.23 -9.26 -8.50
N GLY A 561 12.31 -8.62 -8.06
CA GLY A 561 12.61 -8.43 -6.64
C GLY A 561 11.51 -7.66 -5.92
N MET A 562 11.04 -6.55 -6.50
CA MET A 562 9.93 -5.77 -5.97
C MET A 562 8.63 -6.60 -5.86
N ALA A 563 8.30 -7.38 -6.88
CA ALA A 563 7.11 -8.22 -6.88
C ALA A 563 7.16 -9.31 -5.79
N ILE A 564 8.31 -9.98 -5.63
CA ILE A 564 8.49 -11.01 -4.60
C ILE A 564 8.42 -10.39 -3.19
N ALA A 565 8.97 -9.20 -3.00
CA ALA A 565 8.92 -8.49 -1.71
C ALA A 565 7.51 -8.06 -1.31
N GLY A 566 6.59 -7.88 -2.26
CA GLY A 566 5.17 -7.65 -1.97
C GLY A 566 4.53 -8.77 -1.13
N PHE A 567 5.05 -10.00 -1.23
CA PHE A 567 4.63 -11.13 -0.39
C PHE A 567 5.33 -11.16 0.98
N GLY A 568 6.02 -10.07 1.35
CA GLY A 568 6.73 -9.87 2.62
C GLY A 568 5.89 -10.22 3.85
N ALA A 569 4.68 -9.67 3.92
CA ALA A 569 3.74 -9.90 5.01
C ALA A 569 3.36 -11.38 5.15
N THR A 570 3.15 -12.09 4.04
CA THR A 570 2.87 -13.54 4.05
C THR A 570 4.05 -14.35 4.59
N MET A 571 5.29 -13.98 4.25
CA MET A 571 6.47 -14.66 4.79
C MET A 571 6.66 -14.36 6.29
N ALA A 572 6.37 -13.12 6.70
CA ALA A 572 6.46 -12.69 8.09
C ALA A 572 5.32 -13.25 8.97
N SER A 573 4.17 -13.64 8.40
CA SER A 573 3.10 -14.26 9.20
C SER A 573 3.50 -15.63 9.76
N TRP A 574 4.42 -16.34 9.08
CA TRP A 574 4.94 -17.63 9.53
C TRP A 574 6.16 -17.53 10.43
N THR A 575 7.03 -16.53 10.20
CA THR A 575 8.35 -16.46 10.83
C THR A 575 8.58 -15.22 11.71
N GLY A 576 7.71 -14.22 11.60
CA GLY A 576 7.90 -12.89 12.18
C GLY A 576 8.82 -12.00 11.34
N TRP A 577 8.55 -10.69 11.29
CA TRP A 577 9.29 -9.76 10.44
C TRP A 577 10.79 -9.70 10.77
N ARG A 578 11.15 -9.83 12.05
CA ARG A 578 12.55 -9.89 12.52
C ARG A 578 13.31 -11.05 11.89
N MET A 579 12.71 -12.24 11.91
CA MET A 579 13.31 -13.44 11.33
C MET A 579 13.34 -13.36 9.80
N THR A 580 12.33 -12.75 9.17
CA THR A 580 12.34 -12.50 7.72
C THR A 580 13.60 -11.72 7.32
N PHE A 581 13.87 -10.57 7.95
CA PHE A 581 15.08 -9.78 7.68
C PHE A 581 16.37 -10.54 8.02
N ALA A 582 16.41 -11.27 9.13
CA ALA A 582 17.57 -12.07 9.52
C ALA A 582 17.90 -13.16 8.48
N LEU A 583 16.89 -13.90 8.01
CA LEU A 583 17.05 -14.96 7.02
C LEU A 583 17.49 -14.40 5.67
N PHE A 584 16.90 -13.32 5.18
CA PHE A 584 17.29 -12.74 3.90
C PHE A 584 18.67 -12.10 3.95
N GLY A 585 19.05 -11.50 5.08
CA GLY A 585 20.44 -11.08 5.31
C GLY A 585 21.41 -12.27 5.27
N LEU A 586 21.06 -13.40 5.87
CA LEU A 586 21.90 -14.60 5.80
C LEU A 586 21.97 -15.17 4.37
N ILE A 587 20.85 -15.19 3.64
CA ILE A 587 20.79 -15.61 2.22
C ILE A 587 21.71 -14.74 1.37
N GLY A 588 21.71 -13.42 1.59
CA GLY A 588 22.59 -12.50 0.86
C GLY A 588 24.08 -12.76 1.14
N VAL A 589 24.46 -13.01 2.40
CA VAL A 589 25.83 -13.40 2.77
C VAL A 589 26.21 -14.75 2.15
N ALA A 590 25.32 -15.74 2.19
CA ALA A 590 25.54 -17.04 1.55
C ALA A 590 25.68 -16.89 0.02
N TYR A 591 24.89 -16.01 -0.60
CA TYR A 591 24.96 -15.71 -2.02
C TYR A 591 26.27 -15.03 -2.41
N ALA A 592 26.92 -14.29 -1.51
CA ALA A 592 28.25 -13.74 -1.76
C ALA A 592 29.29 -14.83 -2.05
N ILE A 593 29.16 -16.03 -1.46
CA ILE A 593 30.03 -17.18 -1.76
C ILE A 593 29.84 -17.63 -3.20
N VAL A 594 28.59 -17.73 -3.67
CA VAL A 594 28.27 -18.03 -5.08
C VAL A 594 28.91 -16.96 -5.97
N LEU A 595 28.79 -15.69 -5.60
CA LEU A 595 29.37 -14.59 -6.37
C LEU A 595 30.90 -14.67 -6.43
N ILE A 596 31.59 -15.03 -5.35
CA ILE A 596 33.05 -15.22 -5.33
C ILE A 596 33.47 -16.30 -6.35
N LEU A 597 32.71 -17.40 -6.43
CA LEU A 597 33.02 -18.53 -7.31
C LEU A 597 32.74 -18.25 -8.79
N PHE A 598 31.62 -17.57 -9.09
CA PHE A 598 31.09 -17.45 -10.45
C PHE A 598 31.32 -16.08 -11.10
N LEU A 599 31.46 -15.00 -10.33
CA LEU A 599 31.77 -13.68 -10.86
C LEU A 599 33.29 -13.54 -10.97
N LYS A 600 33.80 -13.44 -12.20
CA LYS A 600 35.22 -13.18 -12.48
C LYS A 600 35.40 -11.71 -12.88
N ASP A 601 36.63 -11.20 -12.83
CA ASP A 601 36.93 -9.96 -13.54
C ASP A 601 37.04 -10.26 -15.04
N PRO A 602 36.49 -9.43 -15.93
CA PRO A 602 36.67 -9.59 -17.37
C PRO A 602 38.18 -9.56 -17.65
N GLY A 603 38.68 -10.58 -18.36
CA GLY A 603 40.08 -10.61 -18.76
C GLY A 603 40.44 -9.31 -19.48
N LYS A 604 41.52 -8.65 -19.06
CA LYS A 604 42.03 -7.45 -19.75
C LYS A 604 42.06 -7.74 -21.25
N ALA A 605 41.49 -6.84 -22.05
CA ALA A 605 41.49 -6.99 -23.50
C ALA A 605 42.91 -7.26 -24.02
N PRO A 606 43.09 -8.10 -25.04
CA PRO A 606 44.39 -8.48 -25.60
C PRO A 606 45.00 -7.32 -26.40
N ALA A 607 45.41 -6.25 -25.73
CA ALA A 607 46.36 -5.28 -26.30
C ALA A 607 47.79 -5.82 -26.15
N ASP A 608 48.10 -6.50 -25.04
CA ASP A 608 49.43 -7.05 -24.77
C ASP A 608 49.71 -8.37 -25.54
N THR A 609 48.68 -9.15 -25.85
CA THR A 609 48.84 -10.43 -26.59
C THR A 609 48.96 -10.26 -28.10
N ALA A 610 48.50 -9.13 -28.66
CA ALA A 610 48.75 -8.77 -30.06
C ALA A 610 50.19 -8.26 -30.27
N LEU A 611 50.77 -7.60 -29.26
CA LEU A 611 52.18 -7.20 -29.23
C LEU A 611 53.12 -8.41 -29.07
N ALA A 612 52.70 -9.45 -28.34
CA ALA A 612 53.48 -10.68 -28.18
C ALA A 612 53.51 -11.59 -29.42
N ARG A 613 52.58 -11.42 -30.38
CA ARG A 613 52.51 -12.25 -31.60
C ARG A 613 53.14 -11.63 -32.85
N LYS A 614 53.66 -10.40 -32.77
CA LYS A 614 54.27 -9.69 -33.91
C LYS A 614 55.78 -9.46 -33.73
N LYS A 615 56.50 -10.53 -33.35
CA LYS A 615 57.95 -10.67 -33.54
C LYS A 615 58.21 -12.10 -34.02
N ASP A 616 58.17 -12.28 -35.33
CA ASP A 616 59.03 -13.21 -36.09
C ASP A 616 58.43 -13.43 -37.48
N LYS A 617 58.89 -12.59 -38.43
CA LYS A 617 59.23 -12.92 -39.82
C LYS A 617 59.61 -11.64 -40.58
N PRO A 618 60.82 -11.54 -41.14
CA PRO A 618 61.19 -10.49 -42.08
C PRO A 618 60.73 -10.89 -43.51
N GLY A 619 60.15 -9.96 -44.26
CA GLY A 619 59.93 -10.15 -45.70
C GLY A 619 58.67 -9.50 -46.26
N GLU A 620 58.91 -8.50 -47.10
CA GLU A 620 58.12 -7.98 -48.21
C GLU A 620 57.05 -6.90 -47.98
N GLU A 621 57.32 -5.81 -48.69
CA GLU A 621 56.61 -4.56 -48.82
C GLU A 621 55.23 -4.76 -49.45
N THR A 622 54.23 -4.11 -48.89
CA THR A 622 53.15 -3.56 -49.72
C THR A 622 52.84 -2.18 -49.19
N VAL A 623 53.28 -1.18 -49.95
CA VAL A 623 52.97 0.23 -49.76
C VAL A 623 51.46 0.40 -49.89
N LEU A 624 50.79 0.77 -48.79
CA LEU A 624 49.54 1.50 -48.84
C LEU A 624 49.66 2.74 -47.97
N ILE A 625 49.42 3.85 -48.64
CA ILE A 625 49.62 5.25 -48.30
C ILE A 625 48.92 5.64 -47.00
N ASN A 626 49.67 6.33 -46.13
CA ASN A 626 49.18 7.09 -44.98
C ASN A 626 48.15 8.14 -45.40
N VAL A 627 46.99 8.14 -44.75
CA VAL A 627 46.22 9.36 -44.48
C VAL A 627 45.68 9.27 -43.05
N ASP A 628 46.06 10.28 -42.27
CA ASP A 628 45.62 10.66 -40.92
C ASP A 628 46.19 9.90 -39.71
N ASN A 629 47.25 10.52 -39.17
CA ASN A 629 47.74 10.40 -37.81
C ASN A 629 46.61 10.61 -36.79
N ASP A 630 46.40 9.63 -35.92
CA ASP A 630 46.27 9.86 -34.49
C ASP A 630 46.94 8.68 -33.77
N GLU A 631 48.11 8.97 -33.21
CA GLU A 631 48.91 8.06 -32.40
C GLU A 631 48.09 7.43 -31.29
N GLN A 632 48.39 6.15 -31.05
CA GLN A 632 47.97 5.38 -29.90
C GLN A 632 48.29 6.12 -28.59
N ALA A 633 47.35 6.92 -28.10
CA ALA A 633 47.41 7.43 -26.73
C ALA A 633 47.22 6.23 -25.78
N VAL A 634 48.32 5.78 -25.17
CA VAL A 634 48.30 4.85 -24.03
C VAL A 634 47.44 5.47 -22.94
N LYS A 635 46.17 5.07 -22.88
CA LYS A 635 45.19 5.58 -21.91
C LYS A 635 45.65 5.18 -20.50
N VAL A 636 46.15 6.16 -19.74
CA VAL A 636 46.62 6.00 -18.35
C VAL A 636 45.57 5.26 -17.49
N PRO A 637 45.93 4.28 -16.65
CA PRO A 637 44.97 3.60 -15.78
C PRO A 637 44.19 4.59 -14.90
N ALA A 638 42.87 4.38 -14.72
CA ALA A 638 41.99 5.26 -13.92
C ALA A 638 42.52 5.53 -12.50
N ALA A 639 43.29 4.60 -11.93
CA ALA A 639 43.96 4.73 -10.63
C ALA A 639 44.95 5.91 -10.50
N LYS A 640 45.42 6.49 -11.62
CA LYS A 640 46.42 7.59 -11.63
C LYS A 640 45.83 8.99 -11.89
N LEU A 641 44.52 9.14 -12.08
CA LEU A 641 43.88 10.46 -12.23
C LEU A 641 43.30 10.99 -10.91
N SER A 642 43.38 12.32 -10.71
CA SER A 642 42.74 13.04 -9.61
C SER A 642 41.21 13.06 -9.77
N THR A 643 40.46 13.03 -8.67
CA THR A 643 38.98 13.10 -8.64
C THR A 643 38.44 14.26 -9.47
N GLY A 644 39.09 15.42 -9.41
CA GLY A 644 38.72 16.60 -10.20
C GLY A 644 38.89 16.41 -11.72
N ALA A 645 39.88 15.62 -12.14
CA ALA A 645 40.11 15.33 -13.56
C ALA A 645 39.07 14.34 -14.13
N VAL A 646 38.59 13.38 -13.33
CA VAL A 646 37.52 12.45 -13.73
C VAL A 646 36.20 13.20 -13.90
N LEU A 647 35.82 14.02 -12.91
CA LEU A 647 34.63 14.88 -12.99
C LEU A 647 34.72 15.88 -14.16
N SER A 648 35.87 16.53 -14.35
CA SER A 648 36.11 17.43 -15.48
C SER A 648 35.99 16.69 -16.82
N SER A 649 36.51 15.47 -16.94
CA SER A 649 36.40 14.65 -18.15
C SER A 649 34.96 14.23 -18.45
N LEU A 650 34.13 13.96 -17.44
CA LEU A 650 32.73 13.60 -17.61
C LEU A 650 31.87 14.83 -17.96
N LEU A 651 32.05 15.92 -17.23
CA LEU A 651 31.20 17.12 -17.34
C LEU A 651 31.63 18.09 -18.44
N SER A 652 32.79 17.89 -19.07
CA SER A 652 33.22 18.71 -20.24
C SER A 652 32.49 18.34 -21.53
N GLY A 653 31.95 17.12 -21.62
CA GLY A 653 31.25 16.63 -22.80
C GLY A 653 29.78 17.08 -22.86
N ARG A 654 29.37 17.69 -23.97
CA ARG A 654 27.95 17.97 -24.27
C ARG A 654 27.01 16.76 -24.09
N PRO A 655 27.38 15.53 -24.49
CA PRO A 655 26.52 14.36 -24.29
C PRO A 655 26.20 14.04 -22.82
N MET A 656 27.12 14.28 -21.88
CA MET A 656 26.88 14.00 -20.46
C MET A 656 25.79 14.91 -19.90
N TRP A 657 25.84 16.21 -20.20
CA TRP A 657 24.79 17.16 -19.82
C TRP A 657 23.44 16.81 -20.43
N MET A 658 23.41 16.37 -21.69
CA MET A 658 22.18 15.89 -22.32
C MET A 658 21.64 14.65 -21.60
N LEU A 659 22.49 13.69 -21.22
CA LEU A 659 22.08 12.50 -20.47
C LEU A 659 21.59 12.84 -19.06
N LEU A 660 22.21 13.82 -18.38
CA LEU A 660 21.73 14.34 -17.09
C LEU A 660 20.33 14.95 -17.22
N CYS A 661 20.08 15.75 -18.26
CA CYS A 661 18.74 16.28 -18.55
C CYS A 661 17.73 15.16 -18.88
N VAL A 662 18.13 14.15 -19.65
CA VAL A 662 17.29 12.99 -19.98
C VAL A 662 16.84 12.28 -18.70
N VAL A 663 17.76 11.94 -17.79
CA VAL A 663 17.40 11.23 -16.56
C VAL A 663 16.69 12.11 -15.53
N ALA A 664 16.90 13.44 -15.58
CA ALA A 664 16.13 14.40 -14.80
C ALA A 664 14.67 14.43 -15.25
N PHE A 665 14.40 14.54 -16.56
CA PHE A 665 13.03 14.58 -17.09
C PHE A 665 12.34 13.23 -17.03
N ALA A 666 13.05 12.13 -17.35
CA ALA A 666 12.52 10.78 -17.18
C ALA A 666 12.21 10.48 -15.70
N GLY A 667 13.13 10.85 -14.80
CA GLY A 667 12.96 10.72 -13.36
C GLY A 667 11.77 11.55 -12.86
N ALA A 668 11.69 12.82 -13.25
CA ALA A 668 10.57 13.70 -12.89
C ALA A 668 9.24 13.08 -13.32
N GLY A 669 9.13 12.67 -14.59
CA GLY A 669 7.93 12.00 -15.10
C GLY A 669 7.60 10.74 -14.31
N ASN A 670 8.55 9.83 -14.16
CA ASN A 670 8.32 8.54 -13.50
C ASN A 670 7.91 8.68 -12.02
N TRP A 671 8.66 9.46 -11.23
CA TRP A 671 8.41 9.60 -9.79
C TRP A 671 7.13 10.39 -9.50
N PHE A 672 6.88 11.44 -10.27
CA PHE A 672 5.65 12.24 -10.13
C PHE A 672 4.41 11.39 -10.44
N LEU A 673 4.44 10.67 -11.56
CA LEU A 673 3.35 9.81 -11.99
C LEU A 673 3.11 8.67 -11.00
N LEU A 674 4.16 7.97 -10.52
CA LEU A 674 4.01 6.91 -9.52
C LEU A 674 3.40 7.40 -8.21
N THR A 675 3.72 8.62 -7.79
CA THR A 675 3.24 9.19 -6.52
C THR A 675 1.77 9.62 -6.61
N TRP A 676 1.39 10.24 -7.73
CA TRP A 676 0.12 10.96 -7.83
C TRP A 676 -0.93 10.27 -8.71
N TYR A 677 -0.58 9.26 -9.51
CA TYR A 677 -1.57 8.48 -10.26
C TYR A 677 -2.61 7.77 -9.38
N PRO A 678 -2.27 7.11 -8.25
CA PRO A 678 -3.27 6.50 -7.39
C PRO A 678 -4.33 7.51 -6.94
N THR A 679 -3.90 8.69 -6.52
CA THR A 679 -4.77 9.80 -6.11
C THR A 679 -5.66 10.27 -7.26
N LEU A 680 -5.12 10.41 -8.47
CA LEU A 680 -5.93 10.74 -9.65
C LEU A 680 -7.02 9.68 -9.89
N LEU A 681 -6.67 8.40 -9.78
CA LEU A 681 -7.62 7.32 -9.99
C LEU A 681 -8.72 7.29 -8.90
N HIS A 682 -8.35 7.58 -7.65
CA HIS A 682 -9.28 7.75 -6.55
C HIS A 682 -10.25 8.92 -6.81
N ASP A 683 -9.70 10.10 -7.13
CA ASP A 683 -10.47 11.34 -7.29
C ASP A 683 -11.38 11.29 -8.54
N GLN A 684 -10.89 10.77 -9.67
CA GLN A 684 -11.59 10.81 -10.97
C GLN A 684 -12.52 9.62 -11.21
N TYR A 685 -12.22 8.45 -10.66
CA TYR A 685 -12.99 7.22 -10.88
C TYR A 685 -13.68 6.69 -9.62
N HIS A 686 -13.58 7.40 -8.50
CA HIS A 686 -14.17 7.02 -7.21
C HIS A 686 -13.79 5.61 -6.75
N LEU A 687 -12.58 5.17 -7.15
CA LEU A 687 -11.99 3.92 -6.68
C LEU A 687 -11.59 4.07 -5.21
N SER A 688 -11.69 3.02 -4.41
CA SER A 688 -11.14 3.06 -3.04
C SER A 688 -9.62 3.24 -3.08
N SER A 689 -9.00 3.70 -1.98
CA SER A 689 -7.53 3.79 -1.91
C SER A 689 -6.87 2.41 -2.09
N ALA A 690 -7.54 1.35 -1.62
CA ALA A 690 -7.12 -0.04 -1.79
C ALA A 690 -7.23 -0.52 -3.25
N GLU A 691 -8.12 0.04 -4.07
CA GLU A 691 -8.25 -0.28 -5.50
C GLU A 691 -7.29 0.57 -6.37
N ALA A 692 -7.22 1.88 -6.09
CA ALA A 692 -6.50 2.85 -6.90
C ALA A 692 -4.97 2.67 -6.85
N GLY A 693 -4.41 2.33 -5.69
CA GLY A 693 -2.97 2.10 -5.50
C GLY A 693 -2.42 0.95 -6.35
N PRO A 694 -2.94 -0.29 -6.19
CA PRO A 694 -2.55 -1.44 -7.00
C PRO A 694 -2.82 -1.22 -8.49
N ALA A 695 -3.98 -0.64 -8.86
CA ALA A 695 -4.31 -0.39 -10.27
C ALA A 695 -3.28 0.52 -10.95
N ALA A 696 -2.84 1.60 -10.31
CA ALA A 696 -1.83 2.50 -10.88
C ALA A 696 -0.44 1.83 -10.99
N THR A 697 -0.02 1.12 -9.94
CA THR A 697 1.36 0.62 -9.80
C THR A 697 1.61 -0.69 -10.55
N LEU A 698 0.63 -1.60 -10.58
CA LEU A 698 0.76 -2.92 -11.21
C LEU A 698 0.92 -2.81 -12.73
N TRP A 699 0.07 -2.03 -13.40
CA TRP A 699 0.12 -1.88 -14.86
C TRP A 699 1.40 -1.18 -15.33
N SER A 700 1.85 -0.14 -14.61
CA SER A 700 3.14 0.51 -14.89
C SER A 700 4.30 -0.48 -14.71
N SER A 701 4.26 -1.32 -13.67
CA SER A 701 5.32 -2.28 -13.37
C SER A 701 5.41 -3.42 -14.39
N ILE A 702 4.26 -3.98 -14.82
CA ILE A 702 4.20 -4.98 -15.89
C ILE A 702 4.75 -4.39 -17.20
N ALA A 703 4.34 -3.17 -17.54
CA ALA A 703 4.83 -2.50 -18.73
C ALA A 703 6.34 -2.26 -18.69
N LYS A 704 6.90 -1.82 -17.54
CA LYS A 704 8.35 -1.68 -17.33
C LYS A 704 9.09 -2.99 -17.56
N TYR A 705 8.59 -4.09 -16.98
CA TYR A 705 9.19 -5.41 -17.13
C TYR A 705 9.19 -5.89 -18.59
N ILE A 706 8.09 -5.68 -19.32
CA ILE A 706 8.02 -6.02 -20.75
C ILE A 706 8.99 -5.16 -21.55
N ALA A 707 9.03 -3.85 -21.31
CA ALA A 707 9.85 -2.94 -22.08
C ALA A 707 11.34 -3.01 -21.77
N VAL A 708 11.76 -3.40 -20.56
CA VAL A 708 13.18 -3.55 -20.26
C VAL A 708 13.78 -4.70 -21.07
N LEU A 709 13.05 -5.81 -21.25
CA LEU A 709 13.49 -6.93 -22.07
C LEU A 709 13.27 -6.66 -23.57
N GLY A 710 12.08 -6.19 -23.94
CA GLY A 710 11.72 -5.91 -25.33
C GLY A 710 12.53 -4.76 -25.93
N GLY A 711 12.69 -3.67 -25.17
CA GLY A 711 13.49 -2.50 -25.54
C GLY A 711 14.97 -2.83 -25.69
N ALA A 712 15.52 -3.67 -24.80
CA ALA A 712 16.88 -4.18 -24.93
C ALA A 712 17.10 -4.97 -26.23
N ILE A 713 16.19 -5.92 -26.53
CA ILE A 713 16.25 -6.74 -27.74
C ILE A 713 16.12 -5.85 -28.98
N LEU A 714 15.15 -4.93 -29.00
CA LEU A 714 14.92 -4.03 -30.12
C LEU A 714 16.13 -3.11 -30.36
N ALA A 715 16.71 -2.56 -29.29
CA ALA A 715 17.87 -1.69 -29.36
C ALA A 715 19.08 -2.41 -29.95
N ASP A 716 19.39 -3.63 -29.48
CA ASP A 716 20.53 -4.40 -29.98
C ASP A 716 20.31 -4.95 -31.40
N MET A 717 19.06 -5.30 -31.77
CA MET A 717 18.70 -5.69 -33.13
C MET A 717 18.88 -4.53 -34.11
N TRP A 718 18.40 -3.33 -33.76
CA TRP A 718 18.49 -2.16 -34.62
C TRP A 718 19.90 -1.54 -34.62
N TYR A 719 20.67 -1.70 -33.54
CA TYR A 719 22.05 -1.24 -33.42
C TYR A 719 22.95 -1.76 -34.55
N LYS A 720 22.66 -2.96 -35.08
CA LYS A 720 23.37 -3.56 -36.22
C LYS A 720 23.30 -2.73 -37.51
N ARG A 721 22.25 -1.91 -37.67
CA ARG A 721 22.04 -1.05 -38.85
C ARG A 721 22.22 0.43 -38.55
N ASN A 722 22.04 0.84 -37.29
CA ASN A 722 22.13 2.22 -36.87
C ASN A 722 22.78 2.31 -35.48
N THR A 723 23.97 2.90 -35.41
CA THR A 723 24.73 3.04 -34.16
C THR A 723 24.01 3.88 -33.10
N ARG A 724 23.01 4.68 -33.48
CA ARG A 724 22.15 5.45 -32.57
C ARG A 724 20.98 4.66 -31.98
N ALA A 725 20.72 3.43 -32.42
CA ALA A 725 19.53 2.67 -32.05
C ALA A 725 19.27 2.59 -30.53
N ARG A 726 20.33 2.51 -29.73
CA ARG A 726 20.23 2.47 -28.26
C ARG A 726 19.68 3.74 -27.63
N ALA A 727 19.89 4.89 -28.24
CA ALA A 727 19.25 6.15 -27.83
C ALA A 727 17.89 6.34 -28.53
N LEU A 728 17.74 5.85 -29.76
CA LEU A 728 16.50 6.00 -30.52
C LEU A 728 15.35 5.18 -29.97
N VAL A 729 15.58 3.95 -29.48
CA VAL A 729 14.51 3.12 -28.91
C VAL A 729 13.82 3.79 -27.73
N PRO A 730 14.52 4.19 -26.65
CA PRO A 730 13.88 4.94 -25.57
C PRO A 730 13.43 6.33 -26.03
N GLY A 731 14.15 6.99 -26.95
CA GLY A 731 13.75 8.29 -27.51
C GLY A 731 12.36 8.25 -28.16
N ILE A 732 12.11 7.26 -29.02
CA ILE A 732 10.81 7.03 -29.66
C ILE A 732 9.75 6.69 -28.61
N ALA A 733 10.07 5.80 -27.66
CA ALA A 733 9.11 5.39 -26.63
C ALA A 733 8.65 6.58 -25.78
N PHE A 734 9.56 7.45 -25.36
CA PHE A 734 9.24 8.68 -24.63
C PHE A 734 8.51 9.72 -25.49
N SER A 735 8.90 9.89 -26.77
CA SER A 735 8.23 10.81 -27.69
C SER A 735 6.79 10.39 -28.04
N VAL A 736 6.48 9.10 -27.96
CA VAL A 736 5.11 8.58 -28.13
C VAL A 736 4.34 8.64 -26.80
N SER A 737 4.94 8.19 -25.70
CA SER A 737 4.27 8.11 -24.40
C SER A 737 3.93 9.49 -23.82
N GLY A 738 4.82 10.48 -23.93
CA GLY A 738 4.58 11.83 -23.40
C GLY A 738 3.29 12.47 -23.91
N PRO A 739 3.09 12.61 -25.24
CA PRO A 739 1.84 13.11 -25.81
C PRO A 739 0.62 12.27 -25.45
N LEU A 740 0.75 10.94 -25.39
CA LEU A 740 -0.34 10.05 -25.00
C LEU A 740 -0.80 10.31 -23.55
N VAL A 741 0.14 10.49 -22.62
CA VAL A 741 -0.15 10.88 -21.23
C VAL A 741 -0.85 12.25 -21.18
N VAL A 742 -0.38 13.24 -21.95
CA VAL A 742 -1.03 14.56 -22.02
C VAL A 742 -2.45 14.44 -22.58
N LEU A 743 -2.64 13.70 -23.69
CA LEU A 743 -3.93 13.45 -24.31
C LEU A 743 -4.93 12.80 -23.35
N ALA A 744 -4.46 11.87 -22.51
CA ALA A 744 -5.25 11.24 -21.45
C ALA A 744 -5.86 12.26 -20.47
N LEU A 745 -5.15 13.35 -20.24
CA LEU A 745 -5.43 14.31 -19.18
C LEU A 745 -6.11 15.58 -19.70
N LEU A 746 -6.18 15.79 -21.03
CA LEU A 746 -6.81 16.97 -21.64
C LEU A 746 -8.26 17.20 -21.21
N PRO A 747 -9.14 16.17 -21.12
CA PRO A 747 -10.52 16.40 -20.67
C PRO A 747 -10.58 17.02 -19.28
N GLY A 748 -9.71 16.57 -18.37
CA GLY A 748 -9.61 17.10 -17.02
C GLY A 748 -8.87 18.45 -16.90
N ILE A 749 -8.17 18.90 -17.94
CA ILE A 749 -7.51 20.22 -17.99
C ILE A 749 -8.47 21.28 -18.52
N PHE A 750 -9.22 20.94 -19.56
CA PHE A 750 -10.15 21.86 -20.22
C PHE A 750 -11.59 21.77 -19.71
N GLY A 751 -11.85 20.91 -18.71
CA GLY A 751 -13.18 20.70 -18.15
C GLY A 751 -14.18 20.14 -19.17
N TRP A 752 -13.71 19.31 -20.09
CA TRP A 752 -14.59 18.67 -21.06
C TRP A 752 -15.39 17.54 -20.39
N ASP A 753 -16.69 17.45 -20.69
CA ASP A 753 -17.57 16.36 -20.24
C ASP A 753 -17.30 15.02 -20.96
N ILE A 754 -16.02 14.73 -21.24
CA ILE A 754 -15.57 13.49 -21.87
C ILE A 754 -14.94 12.63 -20.77
N ALA A 755 -15.68 11.61 -20.33
CA ALA A 755 -15.14 10.60 -19.42
C ALA A 755 -14.13 9.73 -20.16
N VAL A 756 -12.83 9.84 -19.83
CA VAL A 756 -11.81 8.90 -20.29
C VAL A 756 -12.07 7.57 -19.59
N PRO A 757 -12.35 6.46 -20.29
CA PRO A 757 -12.60 5.19 -19.62
C PRO A 757 -11.38 4.76 -18.78
N LEU A 758 -11.62 4.17 -17.61
CA LEU A 758 -10.56 3.72 -16.70
C LEU A 758 -9.51 2.85 -17.41
N VAL A 759 -9.95 1.93 -18.28
CA VAL A 759 -9.07 1.06 -19.08
C VAL A 759 -8.13 1.86 -19.98
N LEU A 760 -8.64 2.94 -20.59
CA LEU A 760 -7.83 3.81 -21.43
C LEU A 760 -6.81 4.58 -20.59
N MET A 761 -7.20 5.09 -19.42
CA MET A 761 -6.28 5.74 -18.48
C MET A 761 -5.16 4.79 -18.01
N LEU A 762 -5.50 3.56 -17.63
CA LEU A 762 -4.53 2.53 -17.23
C LEU A 762 -3.60 2.13 -18.38
N GLY A 763 -4.13 2.01 -19.61
CA GLY A 763 -3.32 1.80 -20.81
C GLY A 763 -2.33 2.94 -21.05
N LEU A 764 -2.72 4.19 -20.76
CA LEU A 764 -1.87 5.36 -20.89
C LEU A 764 -0.78 5.41 -19.79
N VAL A 765 -1.09 5.01 -18.56
CA VAL A 765 -0.11 4.76 -17.49
C VAL A 765 0.90 3.69 -17.91
N ALA A 766 0.44 2.61 -18.54
CA ALA A 766 1.32 1.55 -19.02
C ALA A 766 2.31 2.07 -20.09
N THR A 767 1.93 3.04 -20.93
CA THR A 767 2.88 3.63 -21.90
C THR A 767 4.08 4.30 -21.24
N GLN A 768 3.89 4.92 -20.08
CA GLN A 768 4.99 5.48 -19.30
C GLN A 768 5.93 4.39 -18.81
N GLY A 769 5.36 3.28 -18.32
CA GLY A 769 6.14 2.11 -17.93
C GLY A 769 6.96 1.54 -19.09
N LEU A 770 6.38 1.50 -20.30
CA LEU A 770 7.10 1.09 -21.51
C LEU A 770 8.29 2.01 -21.82
N ALA A 771 8.08 3.32 -21.75
CA ALA A 771 9.14 4.29 -21.99
C ALA A 771 10.29 4.14 -20.99
N GLN A 772 9.96 4.08 -19.68
CA GLN A 772 10.95 3.96 -18.62
C GLN A 772 11.74 2.64 -18.70
N GLY A 773 11.06 1.49 -18.87
CA GLY A 773 11.74 0.20 -18.97
C GLY A 773 12.71 0.15 -20.15
N SER A 774 12.37 0.75 -21.29
CA SER A 774 13.27 0.81 -22.45
C SER A 774 14.53 1.66 -22.21
N LEU A 775 14.43 2.70 -21.39
CA LEU A 775 15.56 3.53 -20.98
C LEU A 775 16.45 2.79 -19.98
N ASP A 776 15.87 2.14 -18.97
CA ASP A 776 16.62 1.38 -17.95
C ASP A 776 17.51 0.31 -18.61
N ALA A 777 17.01 -0.33 -19.66
CA ALA A 777 17.76 -1.32 -20.45
C ALA A 777 18.94 -0.75 -21.24
N THR A 778 18.86 0.50 -21.69
CA THR A 778 19.78 1.07 -22.70
C THR A 778 20.67 2.19 -22.16
N LEU A 779 20.36 2.75 -20.99
CA LEU A 779 21.03 3.91 -20.43
C LEU A 779 22.54 3.70 -20.26
N MET A 780 22.96 2.59 -19.66
CA MET A 780 24.39 2.30 -19.49
C MET A 780 25.11 2.08 -20.84
N PRO A 781 24.57 1.27 -21.78
CA PRO A 781 25.12 1.18 -23.13
C PRO A 781 25.24 2.53 -23.87
N VAL A 782 24.25 3.43 -23.71
CA VAL A 782 24.27 4.78 -24.31
C VAL A 782 25.31 5.66 -23.64
N LEU A 783 25.40 5.64 -22.31
CA LEU A 783 26.40 6.39 -21.56
C LEU A 783 27.81 6.03 -22.05
N ARG A 784 28.12 4.74 -22.10
CA ARG A 784 29.44 4.24 -22.54
C ARG A 784 29.82 4.61 -23.97
N SER A 785 28.86 4.86 -24.86
CA SER A 785 29.17 5.25 -26.22
C SER A 785 29.48 6.76 -26.38
N HIS A 786 29.37 7.53 -25.31
CA HIS A 786 29.53 8.99 -25.33
C HIS A 786 30.56 9.54 -24.33
N ILE A 787 30.88 8.77 -23.29
CA ILE A 787 31.93 9.08 -22.33
C ILE A 787 33.08 8.05 -22.42
N ASP A 788 34.19 8.33 -21.75
CA ASP A 788 35.27 7.35 -21.62
C ASP A 788 34.77 6.13 -20.82
N GLU A 789 34.88 4.93 -21.42
CA GLU A 789 34.44 3.67 -20.80
C GLU A 789 35.11 3.41 -19.44
N ARG A 790 36.30 4.00 -19.19
CA ARG A 790 37.00 3.92 -17.90
C ARG A 790 36.22 4.54 -16.73
N TYR A 791 35.36 5.52 -17.00
CA TYR A 791 34.61 6.26 -15.97
C TYR A 791 33.11 5.97 -16.00
N SER A 792 32.74 4.84 -16.60
CA SER A 792 31.34 4.51 -16.85
C SER A 792 30.53 4.28 -15.58
N ALA A 793 31.13 3.73 -14.51
CA ALA A 793 30.42 3.56 -13.25
C ALA A 793 30.19 4.90 -12.56
N THR A 794 31.21 5.78 -12.53
CA THR A 794 31.11 7.16 -12.03
C THR A 794 30.03 7.95 -12.77
N GLY A 795 30.05 7.85 -14.11
CA GLY A 795 29.04 8.49 -14.96
C GLY A 795 27.63 8.02 -14.63
N TYR A 796 27.42 6.70 -14.46
CA TYR A 796 26.11 6.16 -14.10
C TYR A 796 25.68 6.59 -12.69
N GLY A 797 26.61 6.67 -11.74
CA GLY A 797 26.36 7.19 -10.40
C GLY A 797 25.87 8.64 -10.41
N LEU A 798 26.43 9.50 -11.27
CA LEU A 798 25.94 10.87 -11.48
C LEU A 798 24.52 10.90 -12.06
N LEU A 799 24.23 10.02 -13.03
CA LEU A 799 22.87 9.91 -13.59
C LEU A 799 21.85 9.49 -12.53
N ASN A 800 22.20 8.54 -11.65
CA ASN A 800 21.36 8.12 -10.52
C ASN A 800 21.08 9.27 -9.54
N LEU A 801 22.11 10.01 -9.14
CA LEU A 801 21.96 11.17 -8.27
C LEU A 801 20.97 12.19 -8.86
N THR A 802 21.12 12.50 -10.15
CA THR A 802 20.24 13.45 -10.83
C THR A 802 18.80 12.94 -10.91
N SER A 803 18.60 11.68 -11.33
CA SER A 803 17.25 11.12 -11.47
C SER A 803 16.51 11.03 -10.13
N ALA A 804 17.18 10.50 -9.10
CA ALA A 804 16.59 10.35 -7.77
C ALA A 804 16.40 11.70 -7.07
N GLY A 805 17.38 12.62 -7.18
CA GLY A 805 17.28 13.95 -6.60
C GLY A 805 16.14 14.77 -7.20
N VAL A 806 16.02 14.79 -8.54
CA VAL A 806 14.90 15.46 -9.22
C VAL A 806 13.57 14.77 -8.91
N GLY A 807 13.55 13.43 -8.86
CA GLY A 807 12.36 12.67 -8.47
C GLY A 807 11.84 13.00 -7.07
N ALA A 808 12.75 13.17 -6.09
CA ALA A 808 12.38 13.58 -4.74
C ALA A 808 11.80 15.01 -4.72
N LEU A 809 12.46 15.96 -5.40
CA LEU A 809 12.00 17.35 -5.47
C LEU A 809 10.64 17.49 -6.16
N ILE A 810 10.45 16.82 -7.30
CA ILE A 810 9.19 16.92 -8.06
C ILE A 810 8.02 16.33 -7.27
N SER A 811 8.26 15.28 -6.49
CA SER A 811 7.23 14.63 -5.67
C SER A 811 6.75 15.56 -4.56
N PHE A 812 7.67 16.29 -3.92
CA PHE A 812 7.34 17.37 -2.98
C PHE A 812 6.54 18.51 -3.65
N PHE A 813 7.01 19.01 -4.79
CA PHE A 813 6.30 20.08 -5.50
C PHE A 813 4.90 19.67 -5.97
N GLY A 814 4.67 18.40 -6.28
CA GLY A 814 3.34 17.87 -6.59
C GLY A 814 2.34 18.06 -5.45
N GLY A 815 2.76 17.79 -4.22
CA GLY A 815 1.94 18.03 -3.02
C GLY A 815 1.67 19.51 -2.82
N TRP A 816 2.72 20.32 -2.93
CA TRP A 816 2.58 21.78 -2.82
C TRP A 816 1.63 22.38 -3.88
N PHE A 817 1.68 21.93 -5.13
CA PHE A 817 0.74 22.37 -6.17
C PHE A 817 -0.71 21.95 -5.87
N LYS A 818 -0.91 20.73 -5.33
CA LYS A 818 -2.23 20.26 -4.89
C LYS A 818 -2.78 21.15 -3.77
N ASP A 819 -1.94 21.54 -2.80
CA ASP A 819 -2.34 22.42 -1.69
C ASP A 819 -2.73 23.83 -2.15
N GLN A 820 -2.17 24.30 -3.27
CA GLN A 820 -2.56 25.56 -3.93
C GLN A 820 -3.84 25.43 -4.78
N GLY A 821 -4.50 24.27 -4.77
CA GLY A 821 -5.72 24.02 -5.54
C GLY A 821 -5.47 23.80 -7.04
N ILE A 822 -4.24 23.53 -7.47
CA ILE A 822 -3.96 23.22 -8.89
C ILE A 822 -4.44 21.80 -9.19
N PRO A 823 -5.27 21.59 -10.24
CA PRO A 823 -5.75 20.27 -10.60
C PRO A 823 -4.61 19.29 -10.88
N LEU A 824 -4.76 18.06 -10.37
CA LEU A 824 -3.76 17.01 -10.53
C LEU A 824 -3.56 16.62 -12.01
N THR A 825 -4.62 16.75 -12.81
CA THR A 825 -4.59 16.55 -14.26
C THR A 825 -3.61 17.51 -14.95
N THR A 826 -3.52 18.76 -14.50
CA THR A 826 -2.60 19.78 -15.02
C THR A 826 -1.15 19.44 -14.70
N THR A 827 -0.87 19.05 -13.45
CA THR A 827 0.49 18.74 -13.02
C THR A 827 1.00 17.41 -13.62
N LEU A 828 0.13 16.41 -13.77
CA LEU A 828 0.45 15.16 -14.45
C LEU A 828 0.65 15.36 -15.96
N ALA A 829 -0.08 16.29 -16.60
CA ALA A 829 0.18 16.62 -17.98
C ALA A 829 1.51 17.36 -18.17
N ALA A 830 1.92 18.21 -17.22
CA ALA A 830 3.26 18.77 -17.22
C ALA A 830 4.34 17.67 -17.17
N ALA A 831 4.13 16.61 -16.38
CA ALA A 831 4.99 15.43 -16.37
C ALA A 831 5.03 14.71 -17.75
N GLY A 832 3.89 14.59 -18.43
CA GLY A 832 3.82 14.10 -19.81
C GLY A 832 4.61 14.96 -20.81
N CYS A 833 4.61 16.28 -20.65
CA CYS A 833 5.45 17.18 -21.45
C CYS A 833 6.95 16.97 -21.17
N LEU A 834 7.36 16.78 -19.91
CA LEU A 834 8.74 16.46 -19.56
C LEU A 834 9.19 15.14 -20.19
N MET A 835 8.31 14.15 -20.24
CA MET A 835 8.57 12.88 -20.95
C MET A 835 8.79 13.10 -22.45
N LEU A 836 8.00 13.96 -23.10
CA LEU A 836 8.23 14.32 -24.51
C LEU A 836 9.61 14.98 -24.70
N PHE A 837 9.98 15.92 -23.83
CA PHE A 837 11.31 16.56 -23.88
C PHE A 837 12.45 15.54 -23.69
N CYS A 838 12.28 14.57 -22.79
CA CYS A 838 13.20 13.45 -22.63
C CYS A 838 13.39 12.69 -23.96
N GLY A 839 12.28 12.33 -24.62
CA GLY A 839 12.30 11.65 -25.91
C GLY A 839 13.04 12.46 -26.98
N LEU A 840 12.72 13.74 -27.12
CA LEU A 840 13.38 14.63 -28.08
C LEU A 840 14.89 14.76 -27.82
N LEU A 841 15.31 14.90 -26.55
CA LEU A 841 16.73 14.96 -26.21
C LEU A 841 17.48 13.67 -26.57
N LEU A 842 16.87 12.50 -26.35
CA LEU A 842 17.43 11.21 -26.75
C LEU A 842 17.57 11.08 -28.27
N LEU A 843 16.59 11.59 -29.04
CA LEU A 843 16.64 11.62 -30.50
C LEU A 843 17.72 12.58 -31.04
N MET A 844 17.96 13.69 -30.33
CA MET A 844 18.97 14.69 -30.66
C MET A 844 20.39 14.33 -30.17
N LEU A 845 20.54 13.24 -29.40
CA LEU A 845 21.82 12.85 -28.83
C LEU A 845 22.88 12.70 -29.94
N PRO A 846 24.10 13.27 -29.77
CA PRO A 846 25.17 13.19 -30.76
C PRO A 846 25.46 11.76 -31.20
N ARG A 847 26.09 11.58 -32.37
CA ARG A 847 26.53 10.22 -32.76
C ARG A 847 27.59 9.73 -31.76
N PRO A 848 27.58 8.44 -31.40
CA PRO A 848 28.57 7.88 -30.50
C PRO A 848 29.98 8.06 -31.08
N ARG A 849 30.96 8.39 -30.22
CA ARG A 849 32.37 8.49 -30.61
C ARG A 849 32.93 7.06 -30.65
N HIS A 850 33.44 6.65 -31.81
CA HIS A 850 34.05 5.33 -32.00
C HIS A 850 35.48 5.30 -31.48
#